data_AF-A0A1G9CBZ3-F1
#
_entry.id   AF-A0A1G9CBZ3-F1
#
_cell.length_a   1.000
_cell.length_b   1.000
_cell.length_c   1.000
_cell.angle_alpha   90.00
_cell.angle_beta   90.00
_cell.angle_gamma   90.00
#
_symmetry.space_group_name_H-M   'P 1'
#
loop_
_entity.id
_entity.type
_entity.pdbx_description
1 polymer ?
#
loop_
_entity_poly.entity_id
_entity_poly.type
_entity_poly.pdbx_seq_one_letter_code
_entity_poly.pdbx_strand_id
1 'polypeptide(L)'
;MKASSRFLSAFLVLALMLSCSAFASGTGTTAVKEKAGQEGTGEEGSGEELSAGVDSTTELFLSLTEGTSKSLAFPLTEEHAALAEKAGADKVTWILHRLAPYANPADGNFIPLHGEEKMYPNEKETIDFATIRFNDANEYGQAFSMERFETTLDGSTLKLDFTTTPVNNGFNDSIPHESGGRFLDICGEFTLTAELDGVTLASLENVTIKPYASFHTMWEMFDEIERLAGEGDDDGATPRPYVEYGVMGKTCLGYDMPYLIVARDSAAVKKWLDLSERAEETGTAVIEELQKAGDDDYQVPVLYSNVHANEVAAADAVLEFARQLIEEPSTTYMKLTGFTEEGKAKLEQQRKEMGLYTPKLIEGQCNYLGSIWSNIMMDSGVVDGFGSYYTYEKTTVNVADLLNDVFFILVPEENVDARMHYTRNSANGLNLNRDNSFQVMPETQNMQHLIGTYDPVTFLELHGLLETFQLEPAIPPHQPNFEYDMIARNQMAGGEAFGAAAVANNPLYQSYVLEMRDYMYYDEDGTPFWLNGGNDYHTIFTPTYAMLHGCVGYTAELPAYSETTRAAADYGLWGLADYVAANKESCFANLAEVYDRGIENRNSDAEVGPWLVDAHDRVGAEAEIFRPAHTGEGENGQFFPECYLIPLDAENQTNLQAAFEMIGYLIRNDVKVSIADSPVTADGKTLPAGAAVVSMYQAKRSVANAALYREPLITSWETMSNGASGSFNYIRGFDMVTCVKPAEYSAIADALGRTITYDTLQPFLQENAVSQFTGEEGGDVIISNASESSTAAVNALLGAGKQVAMITEGEYKGDFICSYEDWQSVSADHILTGTGVKDPDLTAYVIEKTPKVYISGTKEALTPAPDGYVYNTLVTTSSDYNNERIAMELMGFGTTEDVAMADAVVGGCGLEEESLAAVQTGVPYVGFTANAVETIQESLLPGLQTGSADGVDCLGYVTYPAETLVNASYIMDGDDVFYAVGTDYFTALPEGSKILVQRDGSRDPLEGVFHGEDESTDAFLNGIMGFSYEGKDKDGNEVNITLFANSMTESGHQRDEYAFISNALFASFLTDTPYVTTAATTGSN
;
A
#
# COMPACT_ATOMS: atom_id res chain seq x y z
N MET A 1 2.14 -31.43 30.22
CA MET A 1 0.71 -31.55 29.82
C MET A 1 -0.31 -30.81 30.72
N LYS A 2 0.06 -29.77 31.50
CA LYS A 2 -0.91 -28.85 32.14
C LYS A 2 -0.47 -27.37 32.19
N ALA A 3 0.49 -26.98 31.34
CA ALA A 3 0.92 -25.58 31.15
C ALA A 3 0.79 -25.11 29.69
N SER A 4 0.50 -26.02 28.75
CA SER A 4 0.50 -25.79 27.30
C SER A 4 -0.77 -25.13 26.75
N SER A 5 -1.74 -24.75 27.59
CA SER A 5 -3.00 -24.14 27.12
C SER A 5 -3.10 -22.63 27.40
N ARG A 6 -2.14 -22.04 28.13
CA ARG A 6 -2.12 -20.59 28.38
C ARG A 6 -1.22 -19.85 27.39
N PHE A 7 -0.11 -20.46 26.99
CA PHE A 7 0.74 -19.95 25.91
C PHE A 7 0.06 -20.07 24.54
N LEU A 8 -0.67 -21.16 24.27
CA LEU A 8 -1.33 -21.38 22.97
C LEU A 8 -2.45 -20.37 22.66
N SER A 9 -3.11 -19.80 23.68
CA SER A 9 -4.17 -18.81 23.51
C SER A 9 -3.65 -17.39 23.30
N ALA A 10 -2.44 -17.08 23.81
CA ALA A 10 -1.72 -15.85 23.45
C ALA A 10 -1.06 -15.98 22.07
N PHE A 11 -0.55 -17.17 21.72
CA PHE A 11 0.03 -17.49 20.41
C PHE A 11 -0.97 -17.37 19.25
N LEU A 12 -2.23 -17.81 19.45
CA LEU A 12 -3.22 -17.75 18.37
C LEU A 12 -3.67 -16.31 18.06
N VAL A 13 -3.67 -15.42 19.07
CA VAL A 13 -4.20 -14.06 18.95
C VAL A 13 -3.14 -13.08 18.45
N LEU A 14 -1.86 -13.20 18.86
CA LEU A 14 -0.80 -12.32 18.32
C LEU A 14 -0.44 -12.67 16.87
N ALA A 15 -0.50 -13.96 16.50
CA ALA A 15 -0.44 -14.37 15.10
C ALA A 15 -1.59 -13.74 14.31
N LEU A 16 -2.84 -13.73 14.85
CA LEU A 16 -3.98 -13.05 14.23
C LEU A 16 -3.82 -11.51 14.19
N MET A 17 -3.20 -10.86 15.18
CA MET A 17 -3.08 -9.39 15.20
C MET A 17 -2.12 -8.82 14.14
N LEU A 18 -1.05 -9.54 13.77
CA LEU A 18 -0.13 -9.12 12.69
C LEU A 18 -0.44 -9.79 11.34
N SER A 19 -1.01 -11.00 11.33
CA SER A 19 -1.48 -11.65 10.08
C SER A 19 -2.83 -11.12 9.58
N CYS A 20 -3.57 -10.32 10.35
CA CYS A 20 -4.78 -9.64 9.86
C CYS A 20 -4.53 -8.58 8.76
N SER A 21 -3.29 -8.44 8.30
CA SER A 21 -2.96 -7.77 7.03
C SER A 21 -3.17 -8.66 5.79
N ALA A 22 -3.41 -9.97 5.96
CA ALA A 22 -3.53 -10.95 4.90
C ALA A 22 -4.68 -11.94 5.19
N PHE A 23 -5.58 -12.09 4.21
CA PHE A 23 -6.70 -13.03 4.12
C PHE A 23 -8.01 -12.71 4.89
N ALA A 24 -9.02 -12.36 4.08
CA ALA A 24 -10.43 -12.55 4.38
C ALA A 24 -10.89 -13.97 3.95
N SER A 25 -11.95 -14.45 4.62
CA SER A 25 -12.79 -15.63 4.33
C SER A 25 -12.46 -16.97 5.04
N GLY A 26 -13.49 -17.58 5.65
CA GLY A 26 -13.45 -18.97 6.14
C GLY A 26 -14.30 -19.26 7.38
N THR A 27 -15.60 -19.54 7.20
CA THR A 27 -16.55 -19.94 8.27
C THR A 27 -16.33 -21.37 8.79
N GLY A 28 -16.34 -21.58 10.11
CA GLY A 28 -16.31 -22.92 10.71
C GLY A 28 -16.70 -22.98 12.19
N THR A 29 -17.97 -23.28 12.47
CA THR A 29 -18.59 -23.35 13.81
C THR A 29 -18.06 -24.47 14.73
N THR A 30 -17.97 -24.22 16.04
CA THR A 30 -18.64 -25.02 17.10
C THR A 30 -18.59 -24.33 18.48
N ALA A 31 -19.77 -24.02 19.02
CA ALA A 31 -19.97 -23.30 20.27
C ALA A 31 -19.90 -24.19 21.52
N VAL A 32 -19.32 -23.66 22.62
CA VAL A 32 -19.64 -24.09 23.99
C VAL A 32 -19.95 -22.86 24.84
N LYS A 33 -21.22 -22.76 25.25
CA LYS A 33 -21.76 -21.74 26.17
C LYS A 33 -21.28 -21.98 27.59
N GLU A 34 -20.87 -20.93 28.29
CA GLU A 34 -21.11 -20.82 29.74
C GLU A 34 -21.39 -19.37 30.15
N LYS A 35 -22.54 -19.17 30.81
CA LYS A 35 -23.03 -17.90 31.36
C LYS A 35 -22.33 -17.61 32.69
N ALA A 36 -21.87 -16.38 32.87
CA ALA A 36 -21.71 -15.78 34.20
C ALA A 36 -22.45 -14.43 34.19
N GLY A 37 -23.50 -14.34 35.02
CA GLY A 37 -24.20 -13.08 35.25
C GLY A 37 -23.49 -12.27 36.32
N GLN A 38 -23.48 -10.95 36.16
CA GLN A 38 -23.16 -10.04 37.24
C GLN A 38 -24.04 -8.79 37.10
N GLU A 39 -24.97 -8.65 38.04
CA GLU A 39 -25.75 -7.44 38.27
C GLU A 39 -24.79 -6.33 38.75
N GLY A 40 -24.68 -5.27 37.97
CA GLY A 40 -24.04 -4.01 38.35
C GLY A 40 -25.03 -2.87 38.15
N THR A 41 -25.44 -2.24 39.24
CA THR A 41 -26.40 -1.14 39.28
C THR A 41 -25.80 0.13 38.66
N GLY A 42 -26.27 0.52 37.48
CA GLY A 42 -25.97 1.82 36.88
C GLY A 42 -26.71 2.95 37.57
N GLU A 43 -25.99 3.98 37.99
CA GLU A 43 -26.56 5.28 38.34
C GLU A 43 -26.94 6.02 37.06
N GLU A 44 -28.21 6.42 36.98
CA GLU A 44 -28.82 7.20 35.89
C GLU A 44 -28.10 8.54 35.72
N GLY A 45 -27.41 8.72 34.59
CA GLY A 45 -27.01 10.03 34.09
C GLY A 45 -28.24 10.82 33.66
N SER A 46 -28.42 12.00 34.23
CA SER A 46 -29.53 12.92 33.97
C SER A 46 -29.60 13.31 32.49
N GLY A 47 -30.66 12.87 31.80
CA GLY A 47 -30.98 13.31 30.44
C GLY A 47 -31.26 14.81 30.41
N GLU A 48 -30.62 15.52 29.48
CA GLU A 48 -31.01 16.88 29.13
C GLU A 48 -32.41 16.84 28.47
N GLU A 49 -33.42 17.31 29.18
CA GLU A 49 -34.71 17.69 28.59
C GLU A 49 -34.49 18.94 27.71
N LEU A 50 -34.43 18.76 26.40
CA LEU A 50 -34.69 19.84 25.44
C LEU A 50 -36.18 20.22 25.52
N SER A 51 -36.53 21.02 26.53
CA SER A 51 -37.89 21.52 26.75
C SER A 51 -38.05 22.94 26.21
N ALA A 52 -38.27 23.07 24.90
CA ALA A 52 -38.87 24.26 24.30
C ALA A 52 -39.57 23.84 23.01
N GLY A 53 -40.80 24.33 22.79
CA GLY A 53 -41.57 24.00 21.58
C GLY A 53 -40.74 24.24 20.34
N VAL A 54 -40.63 23.22 19.48
CA VAL A 54 -39.70 23.15 18.36
C VAL A 54 -39.82 24.42 17.51
N ASP A 55 -38.87 25.33 17.71
CA ASP A 55 -38.51 26.36 16.76
C ASP A 55 -37.93 25.64 15.54
N SER A 56 -38.08 26.18 14.34
CA SER A 56 -37.62 25.56 13.08
C SER A 56 -36.09 25.57 12.93
N THR A 57 -35.35 25.49 14.04
CA THR A 57 -33.89 25.63 14.15
C THR A 57 -33.26 24.54 15.02
N THR A 58 -34.02 23.54 15.51
CA THR A 58 -33.46 22.44 16.31
C THR A 58 -32.91 21.36 15.40
N GLU A 59 -31.60 21.14 15.41
CA GLU A 59 -30.93 20.06 14.66
C GLU A 59 -30.99 18.74 15.44
N LEU A 60 -31.19 17.62 14.75
CA LEU A 60 -31.09 16.28 15.32
C LEU A 60 -29.89 15.55 14.69
N PHE A 61 -28.86 15.32 15.48
CA PHE A 61 -27.72 14.51 15.09
C PHE A 61 -27.81 13.09 15.69
N LEU A 62 -27.60 12.08 14.85
CA LEU A 62 -27.46 10.69 15.26
C LEU A 62 -26.11 10.14 14.78
N SER A 63 -25.33 9.63 15.73
CA SER A 63 -24.11 8.88 15.46
C SER A 63 -24.43 7.40 15.33
N LEU A 64 -23.75 6.70 14.42
CA LEU A 64 -23.81 5.25 14.36
C LEU A 64 -22.97 4.60 15.46
N THR A 65 -21.91 5.26 15.94
CA THR A 65 -21.02 4.70 16.99
C THR A 65 -21.34 5.17 18.40
N GLU A 66 -22.35 6.04 18.58
CA GLU A 66 -22.76 6.51 19.90
C GLU A 66 -24.26 6.35 20.11
N GLY A 67 -24.65 5.53 21.09
CA GLY A 67 -26.04 5.37 21.49
C GLY A 67 -26.57 6.64 22.16
N THR A 68 -27.81 7.03 21.83
CA THR A 68 -28.44 8.21 22.42
C THR A 68 -29.89 7.95 22.80
N SER A 69 -30.41 8.70 23.78
CA SER A 69 -31.84 8.76 24.10
C SER A 69 -32.35 10.17 23.88
N LYS A 70 -33.40 10.32 23.07
CA LYS A 70 -33.96 11.63 22.70
C LYS A 70 -35.48 11.64 22.89
N SER A 71 -36.00 12.83 23.18
CA SER A 71 -37.43 13.11 23.25
C SER A 71 -37.71 14.35 22.39
N LEU A 72 -38.52 14.18 21.35
CA LEU A 72 -38.91 15.25 20.42
C LEU A 72 -40.38 15.59 20.64
N ALA A 73 -40.74 16.88 20.62
CA ALA A 73 -42.10 17.33 20.91
C ALA A 73 -42.62 18.32 19.86
N PHE A 74 -43.68 17.93 19.14
CA PHE A 74 -44.22 18.66 18.00
C PHE A 74 -45.61 19.22 18.32
N PRO A 75 -45.78 20.55 18.36
CA PRO A 75 -47.11 21.14 18.50
C PRO A 75 -47.92 20.90 17.22
N LEU A 76 -49.10 20.31 17.36
CA LEU A 76 -50.03 20.03 16.27
C LEU A 76 -51.12 21.10 16.19
N THR A 77 -51.66 21.28 14.98
CA THR A 77 -52.93 22.00 14.80
C THR A 77 -54.07 21.23 15.45
N GLU A 78 -55.19 21.89 15.78
CA GLU A 78 -56.37 21.21 16.33
C GLU A 78 -56.87 20.07 15.42
N GLU A 79 -56.77 20.24 14.10
CA GLU A 79 -57.15 19.23 13.12
C GLU A 79 -56.21 18.01 13.15
N HIS A 80 -54.89 18.24 13.17
CA HIS A 80 -53.89 17.17 13.24
C HIS A 80 -53.93 16.44 14.59
N ALA A 81 -54.13 17.17 15.69
CA ALA A 81 -54.27 16.58 17.03
C ALA A 81 -55.51 15.69 17.12
N ALA A 82 -56.65 16.14 16.60
CA ALA A 82 -57.88 15.33 16.56
C ALA A 82 -57.74 14.10 15.66
N LEU A 83 -56.98 14.21 14.56
CA LEU A 83 -56.67 13.10 13.67
C LEU A 83 -55.82 12.04 14.39
N ALA A 84 -54.73 12.46 15.04
CA ALA A 84 -53.85 11.59 15.82
C ALA A 84 -54.58 10.94 17.02
N GLU A 85 -55.40 11.70 17.75
CA GLU A 85 -56.19 11.18 18.88
C GLU A 85 -57.18 10.10 18.42
N LYS A 86 -57.81 10.31 17.25
CA LYS A 86 -58.80 9.37 16.69
C LYS A 86 -58.15 8.08 16.19
N ALA A 87 -56.98 8.15 15.55
CA ALA A 87 -56.30 6.97 15.01
C ALA A 87 -55.53 6.20 16.09
N GLY A 88 -55.02 6.91 17.11
CA GLY A 88 -54.01 6.43 18.05
C GLY A 88 -52.63 6.94 17.66
N ALA A 89 -51.88 7.49 18.62
CA ALA A 89 -50.54 8.02 18.38
C ALA A 89 -49.55 6.93 17.91
N ASP A 90 -49.78 5.66 18.29
CA ASP A 90 -49.02 4.48 17.86
C ASP A 90 -49.22 4.13 16.38
N LYS A 91 -50.12 4.84 15.67
CA LYS A 91 -50.33 4.69 14.22
C LYS A 91 -49.61 5.73 13.38
N VAL A 92 -48.99 6.72 14.01
CA VAL A 92 -48.17 7.70 13.30
C VAL A 92 -46.87 7.02 12.87
N THR A 93 -46.55 7.10 11.58
CA THR A 93 -45.30 6.61 11.02
C THR A 93 -44.30 7.75 10.91
N TRP A 94 -43.04 7.49 11.22
CA TRP A 94 -41.98 8.47 11.16
C TRP A 94 -41.04 8.13 10.00
N ILE A 95 -40.96 9.03 9.02
CA ILE A 95 -40.21 8.81 7.79
C ILE A 95 -39.10 9.86 7.70
N LEU A 96 -37.88 9.40 7.45
CA LEU A 96 -36.76 10.23 7.05
C LEU A 96 -36.81 10.39 5.53
N HIS A 97 -36.84 11.62 5.04
CA HIS A 97 -36.75 11.98 3.64
C HIS A 97 -35.36 12.56 3.36
N ARG A 98 -34.55 11.84 2.61
CA ARG A 98 -33.17 12.23 2.28
C ARG A 98 -33.19 13.49 1.42
N LEU A 99 -32.37 14.48 1.78
CA LEU A 99 -32.31 15.76 1.08
C LEU A 99 -31.55 15.66 -0.26
N ALA A 100 -30.45 14.92 -0.26
CA ALA A 100 -29.61 14.64 -1.42
C ALA A 100 -28.83 13.33 -1.21
N PRO A 101 -28.31 12.71 -2.28
CA PRO A 101 -27.31 11.66 -2.13
C PRO A 101 -26.14 12.13 -1.26
N TYR A 102 -25.67 11.29 -0.35
CA TYR A 102 -24.65 11.68 0.62
C TYR A 102 -23.24 11.40 0.12
N ALA A 103 -23.00 10.21 -0.44
CA ALA A 103 -21.68 9.82 -0.94
C ALA A 103 -21.46 10.16 -2.43
N ASN A 104 -22.55 10.37 -3.18
CA ASN A 104 -22.46 10.74 -4.60
C ASN A 104 -22.32 12.26 -4.76
N PRO A 105 -21.49 12.75 -5.71
CA PRO A 105 -21.33 14.19 -5.92
C PRO A 105 -22.62 14.83 -6.44
N ALA A 106 -22.94 16.01 -5.91
CA ALA A 106 -24.18 16.72 -6.23
C ALA A 106 -24.30 17.16 -7.70
N ASP A 107 -23.17 17.35 -8.38
CA ASP A 107 -23.09 17.72 -9.80
C ASP A 107 -23.08 16.52 -10.75
N GLY A 108 -23.02 15.29 -10.21
CA GLY A 108 -22.94 14.05 -10.98
C GLY A 108 -21.57 13.79 -11.59
N ASN A 109 -20.52 14.53 -11.23
CA ASN A 109 -19.16 14.36 -11.73
C ASN A 109 -18.42 13.27 -10.95
N PHE A 110 -18.93 12.03 -10.99
CA PHE A 110 -18.15 10.87 -10.59
C PHE A 110 -17.67 10.11 -11.83
N ILE A 111 -16.55 9.41 -11.68
CA ILE A 111 -15.93 8.59 -12.71
C ILE A 111 -16.30 7.13 -12.40
N PRO A 112 -17.10 6.46 -13.24
CA PRO A 112 -17.51 5.09 -12.99
C PRO A 112 -16.33 4.14 -13.17
N LEU A 113 -16.19 3.18 -12.26
CA LEU A 113 -15.16 2.15 -12.38
C LEU A 113 -15.54 1.09 -13.41
N HIS A 114 -16.84 0.75 -13.49
CA HIS A 114 -17.35 -0.28 -14.39
C HIS A 114 -18.74 0.07 -14.93
N GLY A 115 -18.87 1.26 -15.52
CA GLY A 115 -20.05 1.68 -16.29
C GLY A 115 -21.33 1.92 -15.49
N GLU A 116 -21.25 1.96 -14.17
CA GLU A 116 -22.37 2.27 -13.28
C GLU A 116 -22.91 3.69 -13.47
N GLU A 117 -24.22 3.87 -13.27
CA GLU A 117 -24.87 5.18 -13.32
C GLU A 117 -24.82 5.95 -11.99
N LYS A 118 -24.50 5.25 -10.88
CA LYS A 118 -24.33 5.80 -9.52
C LYS A 118 -23.32 4.97 -8.76
N MET A 119 -22.52 5.63 -7.92
CA MET A 119 -21.54 4.98 -7.05
C MET A 119 -22.21 4.22 -5.90
N TYR A 120 -23.16 4.87 -5.21
CA TYR A 120 -23.95 4.26 -4.13
C TYR A 120 -25.43 4.15 -4.53
N PRO A 121 -25.83 3.10 -5.26
CA PRO A 121 -27.20 2.93 -5.73
C PRO A 121 -28.21 2.59 -4.62
N ASN A 122 -27.72 2.18 -3.44
CA ASN A 122 -28.54 1.69 -2.33
C ASN A 122 -28.98 2.78 -1.35
N GLU A 123 -28.55 4.04 -1.55
CA GLU A 123 -29.05 5.20 -0.83
C GLU A 123 -30.55 5.41 -1.09
N LYS A 124 -31.38 5.09 -0.10
CA LYS A 124 -32.84 5.26 -0.21
C LYS A 124 -33.24 6.72 -0.04
N GLU A 125 -34.14 7.19 -0.91
CA GLU A 125 -34.78 8.52 -0.78
C GLU A 125 -35.60 8.64 0.51
N THR A 126 -36.20 7.54 0.96
CA THR A 126 -37.01 7.50 2.20
C THR A 126 -36.64 6.30 3.06
N ILE A 127 -36.50 6.53 4.37
CA ILE A 127 -36.18 5.49 5.37
C ILE A 127 -37.25 5.53 6.48
N ASP A 128 -37.78 4.37 6.87
CA ASP A 128 -38.63 4.26 8.05
C ASP A 128 -37.77 4.43 9.31
N PHE A 129 -38.00 5.52 10.04
CA PHE A 129 -37.18 5.89 11.18
C PHE A 129 -37.29 4.90 12.34
N ALA A 130 -38.45 4.25 12.50
CA ALA A 130 -38.66 3.30 13.58
C ALA A 130 -37.89 1.98 13.36
N THR A 131 -37.55 1.66 12.11
CA THR A 131 -36.90 0.39 11.73
C THR A 131 -35.54 0.58 11.08
N ILE A 132 -35.00 1.80 11.09
CA ILE A 132 -33.65 2.09 10.62
C ILE A 132 -32.64 1.20 11.33
N ARG A 133 -31.75 0.60 10.55
CA ARG A 133 -30.77 -0.37 11.03
C ARG A 133 -29.59 -0.44 10.08
N PHE A 134 -28.39 -0.50 10.65
CA PHE A 134 -27.18 -0.88 9.92
C PHE A 134 -26.66 -2.20 10.46
N ASN A 135 -26.61 -3.21 9.59
CA ASN A 135 -26.27 -4.59 9.93
C ASN A 135 -24.88 -4.94 9.42
N ASP A 136 -23.89 -4.66 10.24
CA ASP A 136 -22.56 -5.19 10.04
C ASP A 136 -21.87 -5.69 11.32
N ALA A 137 -22.69 -6.01 12.31
CA ALA A 137 -22.24 -6.82 13.42
C ALA A 137 -21.95 -8.24 12.92
N ASN A 138 -20.72 -8.72 13.14
CA ASN A 138 -20.43 -10.15 13.13
C ASN A 138 -21.31 -10.89 14.18
N GLU A 139 -21.18 -12.21 14.32
CA GLU A 139 -22.02 -12.97 15.27
C GLU A 139 -21.87 -12.53 16.74
N TYR A 140 -20.84 -11.74 17.06
CA TYR A 140 -20.52 -11.20 18.38
C TYR A 140 -20.86 -9.70 18.54
N GLY A 141 -21.13 -8.99 17.44
CA GLY A 141 -21.34 -7.56 17.42
C GLY A 141 -22.79 -7.13 17.70
N GLN A 142 -22.99 -5.81 17.66
CA GLN A 142 -24.30 -5.16 17.78
C GLN A 142 -24.54 -4.23 16.60
N ALA A 143 -25.73 -4.33 16.00
CA ALA A 143 -26.14 -3.44 14.92
C ALA A 143 -26.61 -2.10 15.47
N PHE A 144 -26.33 -1.01 14.75
CA PHE A 144 -27.05 0.24 15.00
C PHE A 144 -28.54 0.01 14.77
N SER A 145 -29.35 0.35 15.77
CA SER A 145 -30.80 0.15 15.70
C SER A 145 -31.55 0.98 16.75
N MET A 146 -32.87 1.07 16.58
CA MET A 146 -33.77 1.63 17.58
C MET A 146 -34.07 0.59 18.67
N GLU A 147 -33.54 0.79 19.88
CA GLU A 147 -33.84 -0.03 21.05
C GLU A 147 -35.23 0.30 21.61
N ARG A 148 -35.55 1.60 21.67
CA ARG A 148 -36.85 2.12 22.07
C ARG A 148 -37.35 3.09 21.02
N PHE A 149 -38.65 3.04 20.70
CA PHE A 149 -39.30 3.97 19.80
C PHE A 149 -40.78 4.08 20.16
N GLU A 150 -41.19 5.21 20.73
CA GLU A 150 -42.53 5.41 21.28
C GLU A 150 -43.10 6.76 20.84
N THR A 151 -44.29 6.72 20.25
CA THR A 151 -45.03 7.94 19.89
C THR A 151 -46.22 8.13 20.83
N THR A 152 -46.29 9.29 21.47
CA THR A 152 -47.38 9.63 22.39
C THR A 152 -48.02 10.96 22.00
N LEU A 153 -49.27 11.17 22.41
CA LEU A 153 -49.99 12.43 22.21
C LEU A 153 -50.36 13.01 23.59
N ASP A 154 -49.83 14.18 23.90
CA ASP A 154 -50.08 14.92 25.13
C ASP A 154 -50.85 16.21 24.80
N GLY A 155 -52.18 16.16 24.88
CA GLY A 155 -53.05 17.23 24.42
C GLY A 155 -52.92 17.45 22.90
N SER A 156 -52.41 18.62 22.50
CA SER A 156 -52.14 18.95 21.10
C SER A 156 -50.65 18.81 20.73
N THR A 157 -49.84 18.14 21.54
CA THR A 157 -48.41 17.94 21.29
C THR A 157 -48.13 16.47 21.01
N LEU A 158 -47.64 16.15 19.82
CA LEU A 158 -47.15 14.83 19.46
C LEU A 158 -45.72 14.69 19.96
N LYS A 159 -45.42 13.64 20.73
CA LYS A 159 -44.07 13.36 21.22
C LYS A 159 -43.54 12.08 20.61
N LEU A 160 -42.25 12.09 20.28
CA LEU A 160 -41.49 10.92 19.87
C LEU A 160 -40.32 10.73 20.85
N ASP A 161 -40.35 9.64 21.60
CA ASP A 161 -39.27 9.19 22.47
C ASP A 161 -38.56 8.01 21.84
N PHE A 162 -37.24 8.06 21.71
CA PHE A 162 -36.47 6.95 21.16
C PHE A 162 -35.09 6.81 21.80
N THR A 163 -34.55 5.59 21.71
CA THR A 163 -33.20 5.25 22.13
C THR A 163 -32.52 4.48 21.00
N THR A 164 -31.34 4.92 20.59
CA THR A 164 -30.49 4.21 19.64
C THR A 164 -29.42 3.40 20.37
N THR A 165 -29.06 2.30 19.74
CA THR A 165 -27.91 1.47 20.09
C THR A 165 -26.78 1.74 19.09
N PRO A 166 -25.51 1.84 19.53
CA PRO A 166 -24.39 2.02 18.61
C PRO A 166 -24.06 0.74 17.82
N VAL A 167 -23.30 0.89 16.74
CA VAL A 167 -22.60 -0.22 16.08
C VAL A 167 -21.48 -0.70 17.00
N ASN A 168 -21.43 -2.00 17.23
CA ASN A 168 -20.35 -2.67 17.93
C ASN A 168 -19.84 -3.83 17.08
N ASN A 169 -18.53 -3.91 16.86
CA ASN A 169 -17.89 -4.94 16.03
C ASN A 169 -17.56 -6.25 16.80
N GLY A 170 -18.04 -6.37 18.04
CA GLY A 170 -17.75 -7.48 18.96
C GLY A 170 -16.73 -7.14 20.04
N PHE A 171 -15.92 -6.09 19.82
CA PHE A 171 -14.85 -5.65 20.72
C PHE A 171 -15.10 -4.24 21.23
N ASN A 172 -15.53 -3.33 20.36
CA ASN A 172 -15.77 -1.93 20.69
C ASN A 172 -16.85 -1.28 19.81
N ASP A 173 -17.30 -0.11 20.26
CA ASP A 173 -18.25 0.72 19.53
C ASP A 173 -17.49 1.45 18.41
N SER A 174 -17.66 0.96 17.18
CA SER A 174 -16.88 1.35 16.01
C SER A 174 -17.65 1.05 14.75
N ILE A 175 -17.42 1.86 13.72
CA ILE A 175 -17.73 1.44 12.34
C ILE A 175 -16.86 0.23 12.00
N PRO A 176 -17.39 -0.75 11.26
CA PRO A 176 -16.62 -1.89 10.80
C PRO A 176 -15.44 -1.47 9.93
N HIS A 177 -14.35 -2.25 10.03
CA HIS A 177 -13.22 -2.17 9.11
C HIS A 177 -13.52 -2.96 7.82
N GLU A 178 -14.64 -2.62 7.17
CA GLU A 178 -15.07 -3.20 5.90
C GLU A 178 -14.84 -2.22 4.74
N SER A 179 -14.65 -2.76 3.54
CA SER A 179 -14.64 -1.95 2.31
C SER A 179 -16.04 -1.83 1.72
N GLY A 180 -16.29 -0.74 0.99
CA GLY A 180 -17.54 -0.48 0.28
C GLY A 180 -18.51 0.45 1.02
N GLY A 181 -18.17 0.91 2.23
CA GLY A 181 -18.87 2.00 2.92
C GLY A 181 -20.38 1.80 3.11
N ARG A 182 -20.83 0.57 3.42
CA ARG A 182 -22.27 0.22 3.52
C ARG A 182 -23.06 1.09 4.50
N PHE A 183 -22.40 1.67 5.50
CA PHE A 183 -23.01 2.62 6.43
C PHE A 183 -23.57 3.88 5.73
N LEU A 184 -23.04 4.26 4.56
CA LEU A 184 -23.48 5.42 3.79
C LEU A 184 -24.89 5.28 3.24
N ASP A 185 -25.40 4.06 3.08
CA ASP A 185 -26.77 3.80 2.63
C ASP A 185 -27.82 4.43 3.57
N ILE A 186 -27.47 4.58 4.86
CA ILE A 186 -28.34 5.17 5.88
C ILE A 186 -27.84 6.51 6.45
N CYS A 187 -26.59 6.92 6.17
CA CYS A 187 -26.04 8.22 6.56
C CYS A 187 -26.45 9.32 5.58
N GLY A 188 -26.45 10.56 6.04
CA GLY A 188 -26.74 11.77 5.25
C GLY A 188 -27.64 12.76 5.97
N GLU A 189 -28.18 13.68 5.18
CA GLU A 189 -29.06 14.76 5.64
C GLU A 189 -30.52 14.45 5.28
N PHE A 190 -31.42 14.66 6.24
CA PHE A 190 -32.83 14.27 6.14
C PHE A 190 -33.79 15.33 6.68
N THR A 191 -35.04 15.27 6.20
CA THR A 191 -36.22 15.80 6.90
C THR A 191 -36.97 14.64 7.54
N LEU A 192 -37.21 14.70 8.85
CA LEU A 192 -38.05 13.73 9.55
C LEU A 192 -39.51 14.19 9.55
N THR A 193 -40.44 13.35 9.10
CA THR A 193 -41.87 13.66 9.09
C THR A 193 -42.68 12.65 9.88
N ALA A 194 -43.63 13.13 10.69
CA ALA A 194 -44.71 12.32 11.24
C ALA A 194 -45.87 12.26 10.26
N GLU A 195 -46.21 11.07 9.78
CA GLU A 195 -47.27 10.84 8.80
C GLU A 195 -48.38 9.96 9.37
N LEU A 196 -49.63 10.27 9.01
CA LEU A 196 -50.79 9.47 9.37
C LEU A 196 -51.83 9.55 8.24
N ASP A 197 -52.23 8.40 7.70
CA ASP A 197 -53.21 8.30 6.59
C ASP A 197 -52.87 9.18 5.37
N GLY A 198 -51.58 9.38 5.08
CA GLY A 198 -51.09 10.22 3.97
C GLY A 198 -51.09 11.72 4.26
N VAL A 199 -51.26 12.12 5.52
CA VAL A 199 -51.15 13.51 6.00
C VAL A 199 -49.89 13.66 6.86
N THR A 200 -49.03 14.61 6.50
CA THR A 200 -47.91 15.03 7.35
C THR A 200 -48.42 15.86 8.52
N LEU A 201 -48.33 15.32 9.72
CA LEU A 201 -48.79 15.96 10.96
C LEU A 201 -47.79 17.00 11.47
N ALA A 202 -46.50 16.67 11.38
CA ALA A 202 -45.37 17.48 11.81
C ALA A 202 -44.09 17.10 11.03
N SER A 203 -43.10 18.00 11.04
CA SER A 203 -41.79 17.78 10.44
C SER A 203 -40.67 18.38 11.30
N LEU A 204 -39.47 17.80 11.17
CA LEU A 204 -38.21 18.32 11.67
C LEU A 204 -37.23 18.38 10.50
N GLU A 205 -36.77 19.58 10.17
CA GLU A 205 -35.68 19.78 9.20
C GLU A 205 -34.32 19.55 9.90
N ASN A 206 -33.25 19.37 9.12
CA ASN A 206 -31.87 19.21 9.60
C ASN A 206 -31.68 18.00 10.55
N VAL A 207 -32.10 16.82 10.07
CA VAL A 207 -31.75 15.55 10.73
C VAL A 207 -30.53 14.97 10.05
N THR A 208 -29.42 14.89 10.77
CA THR A 208 -28.15 14.35 10.27
C THR A 208 -27.90 12.97 10.88
N ILE A 209 -27.54 12.02 10.03
CA ILE A 209 -27.02 10.72 10.46
C ILE A 209 -25.62 10.56 9.90
N LYS A 210 -24.61 10.44 10.76
CA LYS A 210 -23.22 10.19 10.35
C LYS A 210 -22.65 9.00 11.11
N PRO A 211 -21.57 8.39 10.61
CA PRO A 211 -20.81 7.39 11.36
C PRO A 211 -20.46 7.87 12.77
N TYR A 212 -19.87 9.07 12.85
CA TYR A 212 -19.61 9.86 14.06
C TYR A 212 -19.54 11.35 13.68
N ALA A 213 -19.41 12.24 14.65
CA ALA A 213 -19.65 13.68 14.46
C ALA A 213 -18.70 14.35 13.46
N SER A 214 -17.41 14.05 13.55
CA SER A 214 -16.35 14.60 12.69
C SER A 214 -16.10 13.83 11.40
N PHE A 215 -16.97 12.89 11.02
CA PHE A 215 -16.81 12.14 9.78
C PHE A 215 -17.06 13.02 8.54
N HIS A 216 -16.15 12.92 7.56
CA HIS A 216 -16.27 13.54 6.24
C HIS A 216 -16.28 12.51 5.11
N THR A 217 -17.17 12.71 4.14
CA THR A 217 -16.98 12.13 2.80
C THR A 217 -15.81 12.76 2.07
N MET A 218 -15.29 12.11 1.01
CA MET A 218 -14.20 12.71 0.23
C MET A 218 -14.60 14.09 -0.35
N TRP A 219 -15.87 14.25 -0.72
CA TRP A 219 -16.40 15.53 -1.20
C TRP A 219 -16.43 16.59 -0.10
N GLU A 220 -16.93 16.24 1.09
CA GLU A 220 -16.89 17.13 2.25
C GLU A 220 -15.43 17.47 2.63
N MET A 221 -14.50 16.52 2.48
CA MET A 221 -13.07 16.73 2.73
C MET A 221 -12.45 17.68 1.70
N PHE A 222 -12.78 17.57 0.42
CA PHE A 222 -12.35 18.56 -0.59
C PHE A 222 -12.83 19.97 -0.24
N ASP A 223 -14.11 20.11 0.07
CA ASP A 223 -14.71 21.40 0.44
C ASP A 223 -14.04 21.98 1.69
N GLU A 224 -13.76 21.14 2.69
CA GLU A 224 -13.13 21.57 3.95
C GLU A 224 -11.67 21.96 3.75
N ILE A 225 -10.89 21.18 2.99
CA ILE A 225 -9.50 21.53 2.65
C ILE A 225 -9.44 22.87 1.89
N GLU A 226 -10.32 23.08 0.91
CA GLU A 226 -10.37 24.35 0.17
C GLU A 226 -10.77 25.52 1.09
N ARG A 227 -11.74 25.30 1.99
CA ARG A 227 -12.16 26.31 2.98
C ARG A 227 -10.99 26.70 3.89
N LEU A 228 -10.32 25.71 4.47
CA LEU A 228 -9.18 25.91 5.38
C LEU A 228 -8.03 26.65 4.69
N ALA A 229 -7.72 26.31 3.44
CA ALA A 229 -6.75 27.05 2.64
C ALA A 229 -7.10 28.54 2.48
N GLY A 230 -8.39 28.85 2.37
CA GLY A 230 -8.89 30.22 2.28
C GLY A 230 -8.77 31.05 3.56
N GLU A 231 -8.43 30.45 4.70
CA GLU A 231 -8.32 31.15 5.99
C GLU A 231 -6.91 31.67 6.31
N GLY A 232 -5.90 31.16 5.60
CA GLY A 232 -4.51 31.51 5.80
C GLY A 232 -4.17 32.98 5.52
N ASP A 233 -3.10 33.47 6.15
CA ASP A 233 -2.53 34.81 5.93
C ASP A 233 -1.00 34.71 5.84
N ASP A 234 -0.42 35.29 4.79
CA ASP A 234 1.05 35.31 4.58
C ASP A 234 1.71 36.53 5.27
N ASP A 235 0.95 37.35 5.99
CA ASP A 235 1.50 38.39 6.85
C ASP A 235 1.94 37.81 8.20
N GLY A 236 3.24 37.51 8.32
CA GLY A 236 3.88 37.04 9.57
C GLY A 236 3.80 38.00 10.76
N ALA A 237 3.19 39.18 10.62
CA ALA A 237 2.80 40.05 11.74
C ALA A 237 1.41 39.70 12.34
N THR A 238 0.65 38.84 11.67
CA THR A 238 -0.65 38.35 12.14
C THR A 238 -0.48 37.07 12.95
N PRO A 239 -1.41 36.77 13.88
CA PRO A 239 -1.39 35.50 14.60
C PRO A 239 -1.97 34.34 13.77
N ARG A 240 -2.35 34.57 12.50
CA ARG A 240 -2.90 33.54 11.62
C ARG A 240 -1.75 32.84 10.90
N PRO A 241 -1.83 31.51 10.71
CA PRO A 241 -0.82 30.80 9.94
C PRO A 241 -0.95 31.10 8.44
N TYR A 242 0.17 30.94 7.73
CA TYR A 242 0.17 30.74 6.29
C TYR A 242 -0.39 29.36 5.98
N VAL A 243 -1.30 29.29 5.00
CA VAL A 243 -1.87 28.05 4.51
C VAL A 243 -1.74 28.00 2.99
N GLU A 244 -1.14 26.94 2.46
CA GLU A 244 -1.04 26.68 1.03
C GLU A 244 -1.86 25.45 0.66
N TYR A 245 -2.70 25.58 -0.38
CA TYR A 245 -3.35 24.45 -1.02
C TYR A 245 -2.45 23.93 -2.14
N GLY A 246 -2.02 22.67 -2.01
CA GLY A 246 -1.26 21.96 -3.02
C GLY A 246 -2.04 20.80 -3.62
N VAL A 247 -1.66 20.41 -4.84
CA VAL A 247 -2.11 19.17 -5.48
C VAL A 247 -0.86 18.39 -5.85
N MET A 248 -0.63 17.23 -5.22
CA MET A 248 0.56 16.41 -5.48
C MET A 248 0.51 15.71 -6.84
N GLY A 249 -0.69 15.50 -7.38
CA GLY A 249 -0.90 14.95 -8.70
C GLY A 249 -2.34 14.48 -8.88
N LYS A 250 -2.52 13.52 -9.79
CA LYS A 250 -3.80 12.91 -10.11
C LYS A 250 -3.82 11.44 -9.71
N THR A 251 -4.97 10.97 -9.25
CA THR A 251 -5.26 9.55 -9.02
C THR A 251 -5.40 8.77 -10.33
N CYS A 252 -5.54 7.45 -10.25
CA CYS A 252 -5.74 6.61 -11.43
C CYS A 252 -7.08 6.90 -12.15
N LEU A 253 -8.14 7.30 -11.43
CA LEU A 253 -9.36 7.81 -12.03
C LEU A 253 -9.24 9.28 -12.48
N GLY A 254 -8.26 10.04 -12.01
CA GLY A 254 -7.99 11.41 -12.43
C GLY A 254 -8.50 12.50 -11.49
N TYR A 255 -8.84 12.16 -10.24
CA TYR A 255 -9.13 13.15 -9.20
C TYR A 255 -7.85 13.83 -8.71
N ASP A 256 -7.98 15.07 -8.23
CA ASP A 256 -6.87 15.76 -7.57
C ASP A 256 -6.55 15.09 -6.23
N MET A 257 -5.26 15.03 -5.91
CA MET A 257 -4.73 14.59 -4.62
C MET A 257 -4.27 15.82 -3.82
N PRO A 258 -5.13 16.40 -2.97
CA PRO A 258 -4.85 17.65 -2.30
C PRO A 258 -4.02 17.46 -1.03
N TYR A 259 -3.24 18.48 -0.70
CA TYR A 259 -2.58 18.60 0.60
C TYR A 259 -2.56 20.05 1.06
N LEU A 260 -2.36 20.26 2.37
CA LEU A 260 -2.16 21.59 2.95
C LEU A 260 -0.73 21.75 3.46
N ILE A 261 -0.12 22.90 3.21
CA ILE A 261 1.04 23.36 3.98
C ILE A 261 0.54 24.37 5.01
N VAL A 262 0.83 24.15 6.28
CA VAL A 262 0.51 25.10 7.37
C VAL A 262 1.80 25.56 8.04
N ALA A 263 2.13 26.83 7.90
CA ALA A 263 3.39 27.42 8.36
C ALA A 263 3.19 28.79 9.02
N ARG A 264 4.25 29.36 9.59
CA ARG A 264 4.23 30.74 10.07
C ARG A 264 4.01 31.74 8.93
N ASP A 265 4.75 31.55 7.83
CA ASP A 265 4.75 32.39 6.63
C ASP A 265 5.35 31.59 5.45
N SER A 266 5.13 32.04 4.21
CA SER A 266 5.69 31.38 3.01
C SER A 266 7.23 31.44 2.97
N ALA A 267 7.84 32.43 3.62
CA ALA A 267 9.30 32.58 3.66
C ALA A 267 9.96 31.49 4.51
N ALA A 268 9.29 31.00 5.55
CA ALA A 268 9.72 29.85 6.36
C ALA A 268 9.79 28.57 5.53
N VAL A 269 8.74 28.28 4.75
CA VAL A 269 8.71 27.11 3.84
C VAL A 269 9.84 27.21 2.81
N LYS A 270 10.00 28.38 2.18
CA LYS A 270 11.10 28.61 1.24
C LYS A 270 12.48 28.46 1.91
N LYS A 271 12.65 28.96 3.13
CA LYS A 271 13.92 28.86 3.87
C LYS A 271 14.27 27.39 4.12
N TRP A 272 13.29 26.55 4.45
CA TRP A 272 13.51 25.12 4.59
C TRP A 272 13.94 24.48 3.27
N LEU A 273 13.24 24.71 2.17
CA LEU A 273 13.62 24.16 0.86
C LEU A 273 15.05 24.55 0.47
N ASP A 274 15.42 25.83 0.65
CA ASP A 274 16.79 26.32 0.44
C ASP A 274 17.81 25.63 1.39
N LEU A 275 17.41 25.24 2.62
CA LEU A 275 18.26 24.55 3.58
C LEU A 275 18.40 23.06 3.28
N SER A 276 17.32 22.37 2.89
CA SER A 276 17.34 20.95 2.53
C SER A 276 18.21 20.73 1.29
N GLU A 277 18.02 21.54 0.25
CA GLU A 277 18.85 21.49 -0.96
C GLU A 277 20.35 21.66 -0.62
N ARG A 278 20.68 22.61 0.26
CA ARG A 278 22.07 22.79 0.74
C ARG A 278 22.55 21.63 1.61
N ALA A 279 21.68 21.02 2.41
CA ALA A 279 22.01 19.84 3.22
C ALA A 279 22.33 18.64 2.30
N GLU A 280 21.62 18.49 1.19
CA GLU A 280 21.94 17.44 0.21
C GLU A 280 23.26 17.65 -0.54
N GLU A 281 23.70 18.91 -0.66
CA GLU A 281 24.98 19.24 -1.30
C GLU A 281 26.15 19.18 -0.32
N THR A 282 25.92 19.49 0.95
CA THR A 282 27.00 19.78 1.92
C THR A 282 26.88 19.04 3.26
N GLY A 283 25.87 18.21 3.44
CA GLY A 283 25.66 17.41 4.64
C GLY A 283 25.57 18.26 5.90
N THR A 284 26.33 17.89 6.91
CA THR A 284 26.33 18.56 8.24
C THR A 284 26.88 19.98 8.21
N ALA A 285 27.58 20.39 7.15
CA ALA A 285 28.18 21.72 7.05
C ALA A 285 27.13 22.84 7.11
N VAL A 286 25.92 22.61 6.59
CA VAL A 286 24.81 23.58 6.66
C VAL A 286 24.45 23.94 8.11
N ILE A 287 24.49 22.95 9.01
CA ILE A 287 24.19 23.13 10.43
C ILE A 287 25.30 23.92 11.11
N GLU A 288 26.56 23.61 10.80
CA GLU A 288 27.67 24.40 11.34
C GLU A 288 27.60 25.87 10.93
N GLU A 289 27.15 26.14 9.70
CA GLU A 289 26.97 27.49 9.19
C GLU A 289 25.87 28.25 9.95
N LEU A 290 24.71 27.63 10.17
CA LEU A 290 23.62 28.17 10.99
C LEU A 290 24.11 28.49 12.41
N GLN A 291 24.80 27.55 13.05
CA GLN A 291 25.37 27.74 14.40
C GLN A 291 26.41 28.87 14.46
N LYS A 292 27.29 28.98 13.45
CA LYS A 292 28.28 30.07 13.36
C LYS A 292 27.63 31.43 13.12
N ALA A 293 26.53 31.47 12.36
CA ALA A 293 25.74 32.66 12.13
C ALA A 293 24.88 33.05 13.35
N GLY A 294 24.60 32.10 14.24
CA GLY A 294 23.60 32.24 15.29
C GLY A 294 22.20 32.36 14.72
N ASP A 295 21.93 31.66 13.62
CA ASP A 295 20.63 31.61 12.93
C ASP A 295 19.87 30.35 13.39
N ASP A 296 18.94 30.54 14.32
CA ASP A 296 18.02 29.53 14.87
C ASP A 296 16.58 29.70 14.35
N ASP A 297 16.35 30.70 13.49
CA ASP A 297 15.05 31.05 12.90
C ASP A 297 14.77 30.24 11.64
N TYR A 298 14.66 28.92 11.79
CA TYR A 298 14.21 28.01 10.75
C TYR A 298 13.22 27.00 11.30
N GLN A 299 12.35 26.52 10.41
CA GLN A 299 11.33 25.52 10.68
C GLN A 299 11.68 24.22 9.97
N VAL A 300 11.31 23.09 10.57
CA VAL A 300 11.44 21.76 9.98
C VAL A 300 10.05 21.20 9.61
N PRO A 301 9.90 20.46 8.49
CA PRO A 301 8.62 19.89 8.08
C PRO A 301 8.23 18.66 8.89
N VAL A 302 6.94 18.60 9.23
CA VAL A 302 6.27 17.42 9.77
C VAL A 302 5.15 17.01 8.81
N LEU A 303 5.19 15.78 8.30
CA LEU A 303 4.17 15.22 7.43
C LEU A 303 3.20 14.35 8.23
N TYR A 304 1.89 14.54 8.05
CA TYR A 304 0.86 13.65 8.58
C TYR A 304 -0.08 13.18 7.47
N SER A 305 -0.39 11.89 7.42
CA SER A 305 -1.26 11.32 6.39
C SER A 305 -2.09 10.11 6.82
N ASN A 306 -2.93 9.63 5.88
CA ASN A 306 -3.58 8.32 5.88
C ASN A 306 -3.63 7.78 4.44
N VAL A 307 -3.34 6.49 4.26
CA VAL A 307 -3.27 5.82 2.95
C VAL A 307 -4.40 4.81 2.68
N HIS A 308 -5.10 4.35 3.72
CA HIS A 308 -6.22 3.43 3.57
C HIS A 308 -7.55 4.11 3.89
N ALA A 309 -8.30 4.39 2.84
CA ALA A 309 -9.47 5.23 2.93
C ALA A 309 -10.66 4.65 3.73
N ASN A 310 -10.71 3.33 3.93
CA ASN A 310 -11.70 2.67 4.78
C ASN A 310 -11.36 2.77 6.28
N GLU A 311 -10.20 3.33 6.65
CA GLU A 311 -9.76 3.55 8.03
C GLU A 311 -10.22 4.92 8.52
N VAL A 312 -11.54 5.13 8.50
CA VAL A 312 -12.12 6.48 8.34
C VAL A 312 -11.69 7.51 9.40
N ALA A 313 -11.47 7.07 10.65
CA ALA A 313 -11.07 7.96 11.75
C ALA A 313 -9.62 8.45 11.65
N ALA A 314 -8.76 7.74 10.91
CA ALA A 314 -7.40 8.17 10.67
C ALA A 314 -7.37 9.43 9.78
N ALA A 315 -8.04 9.38 8.63
CA ALA A 315 -8.15 10.51 7.71
C ALA A 315 -8.82 11.74 8.37
N ASP A 316 -9.93 11.52 9.08
CA ASP A 316 -10.67 12.58 9.77
C ASP A 316 -9.85 13.18 10.95
N ALA A 317 -8.89 12.45 11.53
CA ALA A 317 -7.99 13.00 12.56
C ALA A 317 -6.95 13.96 11.98
N VAL A 318 -6.38 13.66 10.80
CA VAL A 318 -5.44 14.57 10.11
C VAL A 318 -6.16 15.87 9.72
N LEU A 319 -7.40 15.77 9.22
CA LEU A 319 -8.21 16.94 8.87
C LEU A 319 -8.57 17.79 10.10
N GLU A 320 -8.96 17.15 11.21
CA GLU A 320 -9.27 17.87 12.45
C GLU A 320 -8.03 18.56 13.06
N PHE A 321 -6.86 17.92 12.99
CA PHE A 321 -5.59 18.56 13.37
C PHE A 321 -5.34 19.80 12.51
N ALA A 322 -5.54 19.72 11.19
CA ALA A 322 -5.43 20.87 10.28
C ALA A 322 -6.37 22.00 10.67
N ARG A 323 -7.65 21.69 10.94
CA ARG A 323 -8.66 22.65 11.36
C ARG A 323 -8.26 23.36 12.65
N GLN A 324 -7.87 22.62 13.69
CA GLN A 324 -7.44 23.20 14.96
C GLN A 324 -6.19 24.06 14.81
N LEU A 325 -5.21 23.60 14.03
CA LEU A 325 -3.98 24.34 13.78
C LEU A 325 -4.23 25.68 13.07
N ILE A 326 -5.24 25.75 12.20
CA ILE A 326 -5.56 26.96 11.42
C ILE A 326 -6.47 27.91 12.19
N GLU A 327 -7.48 27.39 12.88
CA GLU A 327 -8.56 28.19 13.47
C GLU A 327 -8.32 28.57 14.93
N GLU A 328 -7.58 27.75 15.68
CA GLU A 328 -7.41 27.91 17.12
C GLU A 328 -6.05 28.53 17.46
N PRO A 329 -5.98 29.58 18.31
CA PRO A 329 -4.70 30.19 18.68
C PRO A 329 -3.84 29.29 19.58
N SER A 330 -4.43 28.25 20.17
CA SER A 330 -3.75 27.29 21.04
C SER A 330 -4.63 26.07 21.31
N THR A 331 -4.01 24.89 21.36
CA THR A 331 -4.64 23.65 21.83
C THR A 331 -4.15 23.31 23.24
N THR A 332 -4.96 22.60 24.01
CA THR A 332 -4.59 22.16 25.36
C THR A 332 -4.95 20.71 25.61
N TYR A 333 -3.99 19.93 26.08
CA TYR A 333 -4.13 18.48 26.29
C TYR A 333 -3.44 18.04 27.60
N MET A 334 -3.82 16.88 28.11
CA MET A 334 -3.14 16.22 29.23
C MET A 334 -1.88 15.51 28.76
N LYS A 335 -0.78 15.77 29.45
CA LYS A 335 0.50 15.11 29.23
C LYS A 335 0.81 14.24 30.44
N LEU A 336 1.02 12.94 30.22
CA LEU A 336 1.60 12.09 31.25
C LEU A 336 3.05 12.54 31.51
N THR A 337 3.43 12.71 32.76
CA THR A 337 4.76 13.21 33.16
C THR A 337 5.58 12.20 33.96
N GLY A 338 4.95 11.10 34.39
CA GLY A 338 5.59 10.11 35.23
C GLY A 338 4.60 9.10 35.82
N PHE A 339 5.16 8.15 36.58
CA PHE A 339 4.39 7.17 37.35
C PHE A 339 4.32 7.56 38.84
N THR A 340 3.19 7.26 39.46
CA THR A 340 3.12 7.12 40.91
C THR A 340 3.82 5.84 41.36
N GLU A 341 4.03 5.66 42.67
CA GLU A 341 4.58 4.39 43.19
C GLU A 341 3.66 3.19 42.92
N GLU A 342 2.35 3.42 42.88
CA GLU A 342 1.36 2.40 42.53
C GLU A 342 1.48 2.03 41.04
N GLY A 343 1.60 3.03 40.16
CA GLY A 343 1.79 2.80 38.72
C GLY A 343 3.06 2.02 38.40
N LYS A 344 4.20 2.37 39.04
CA LYS A 344 5.45 1.60 38.88
C LYS A 344 5.29 0.13 39.26
N ALA A 345 4.63 -0.14 40.40
CA ALA A 345 4.39 -1.49 40.85
C ALA A 345 3.45 -2.26 39.91
N LYS A 346 2.43 -1.59 39.36
CA LYS A 346 1.48 -2.18 38.41
C LYS A 346 2.14 -2.50 37.07
N LEU A 347 2.95 -1.59 36.53
CA LEU A 347 3.73 -1.82 35.31
C LEU A 347 4.69 -3.02 35.49
N GLU A 348 5.48 -3.04 36.57
CA GLU A 348 6.39 -4.15 36.86
C GLU A 348 5.64 -5.49 36.98
N GLN A 349 4.47 -5.47 37.63
CA GLN A 349 3.60 -6.65 37.72
C GLN A 349 3.15 -7.13 36.34
N GLN A 350 2.56 -6.26 35.51
CA GLN A 350 2.01 -6.63 34.21
C GLN A 350 3.10 -7.12 33.26
N ARG A 351 4.20 -6.38 33.12
CA ARG A 351 5.32 -6.80 32.25
C ARG A 351 5.85 -8.18 32.64
N LYS A 352 5.94 -8.47 33.95
CA LYS A 352 6.35 -9.78 34.45
C LYS A 352 5.32 -10.88 34.19
N GLU A 353 4.03 -10.59 34.34
CA GLU A 353 2.94 -11.55 34.08
C GLU A 353 2.83 -11.90 32.59
N MET A 354 3.11 -10.94 31.72
CA MET A 354 3.15 -11.07 30.26
C MET A 354 4.47 -11.65 29.74
N GLY A 355 5.54 -11.62 30.54
CA GLY A 355 6.86 -12.10 30.14
C GLY A 355 7.59 -11.16 29.17
N LEU A 356 7.32 -9.86 29.23
CA LEU A 356 7.91 -8.87 28.33
C LEU A 356 9.37 -8.59 28.64
N TYR A 357 10.15 -8.39 27.58
CA TYR A 357 11.52 -7.94 27.59
C TYR A 357 11.65 -6.62 26.84
N THR A 358 12.63 -5.80 27.21
CA THR A 358 12.94 -4.56 26.49
C THR A 358 14.31 -4.73 25.82
N PRO A 359 14.42 -4.55 24.50
CA PRO A 359 15.69 -4.64 23.78
C PRO A 359 16.75 -3.71 24.34
N LYS A 360 18.01 -4.15 24.34
CA LYS A 360 19.12 -3.40 24.99
C LYS A 360 19.42 -2.06 24.31
N LEU A 361 19.24 -1.98 22.99
CA LEU A 361 19.54 -0.76 22.23
C LEU A 361 18.58 0.39 22.57
N ILE A 362 17.38 0.08 23.06
CA ILE A 362 16.35 1.07 23.40
C ILE A 362 16.04 1.19 24.89
N GLU A 363 16.64 0.36 25.75
CA GLU A 363 16.28 0.30 27.18
C GLU A 363 16.37 1.67 27.89
N GLY A 364 17.32 2.51 27.48
CA GLY A 364 17.52 3.86 28.03
C GLY A 364 16.64 4.94 27.39
N GLN A 365 15.81 4.57 26.42
CA GLN A 365 15.00 5.48 25.60
C GLN A 365 13.50 5.36 25.90
N CYS A 366 13.08 4.29 26.60
CA CYS A 366 11.68 4.01 26.91
C CYS A 366 11.25 4.73 28.20
N ASN A 367 10.09 5.41 28.16
CA ASN A 367 9.50 6.02 29.36
C ASN A 367 8.28 5.24 29.89
N TYR A 368 7.69 4.36 29.05
CA TYR A 368 6.56 3.47 29.38
C TYR A 368 5.25 4.17 29.77
N LEU A 369 5.14 5.49 29.58
CA LEU A 369 3.92 6.20 29.91
C LEU A 369 2.81 5.76 28.95
N GLY A 370 1.65 5.38 29.49
CA GLY A 370 0.56 4.75 28.74
C GLY A 370 0.67 3.22 28.58
N SER A 371 1.68 2.56 29.15
CA SER A 371 1.89 1.09 29.06
C SER A 371 1.32 0.30 30.25
N ILE A 372 0.21 0.74 30.83
CA ILE A 372 -0.55 -0.07 31.81
C ILE A 372 -1.87 -0.41 31.14
N TRP A 373 -2.03 -1.67 30.76
CA TRP A 373 -3.17 -2.13 29.96
C TRP A 373 -4.36 -2.55 30.81
N SER A 374 -5.55 -2.56 30.21
CA SER A 374 -6.78 -3.00 30.88
C SER A 374 -6.69 -4.47 31.32
N ASN A 375 -5.95 -5.30 30.57
CA ASN A 375 -5.75 -6.71 30.84
C ASN A 375 -4.36 -7.23 30.35
N ILE A 376 -4.12 -8.54 30.47
CA ILE A 376 -2.83 -9.16 30.09
C ILE A 376 -2.66 -9.42 28.58
N MET A 377 -3.67 -9.11 27.78
CA MET A 377 -3.69 -9.24 26.32
C MET A 377 -3.34 -7.92 25.61
N MET A 378 -2.88 -6.90 26.36
CA MET A 378 -2.56 -5.57 25.83
C MET A 378 -3.74 -4.78 25.26
N ASP A 379 -4.96 -5.15 25.60
CA ASP A 379 -6.18 -4.41 25.25
C ASP A 379 -6.09 -2.95 25.72
N SER A 380 -6.33 -2.05 24.76
CA SER A 380 -6.23 -0.60 24.93
C SER A 380 -7.38 0.03 25.71
N GLY A 381 -8.40 -0.74 26.11
CA GLY A 381 -9.60 -0.27 26.79
C GLY A 381 -9.38 0.46 28.13
N VAL A 382 -10.47 0.67 28.87
CA VAL A 382 -10.46 1.43 30.13
C VAL A 382 -9.55 0.79 31.18
N VAL A 383 -8.65 1.58 31.75
CA VAL A 383 -7.72 1.13 32.79
C VAL A 383 -8.29 1.47 34.17
N ASP A 384 -8.65 0.44 34.95
CA ASP A 384 -9.16 0.63 36.31
C ASP A 384 -8.09 1.31 37.19
N GLY A 385 -8.39 2.51 37.67
CA GLY A 385 -7.43 3.32 38.43
C GLY A 385 -6.41 4.08 37.59
N PHE A 386 -6.65 4.36 36.28
CA PHE A 386 -5.72 5.12 35.43
C PHE A 386 -5.09 6.34 36.12
N GLY A 387 -5.92 7.19 36.73
CA GLY A 387 -5.47 8.40 37.42
C GLY A 387 -4.67 8.17 38.72
N SER A 388 -4.66 6.96 39.30
CA SER A 388 -3.79 6.62 40.44
C SER A 388 -2.41 6.14 39.99
N TYR A 389 -2.24 5.73 38.73
CA TYR A 389 -0.97 5.19 38.22
C TYR A 389 -0.03 6.24 37.67
N TYR A 390 -0.56 7.34 37.15
CA TYR A 390 0.23 8.37 36.46
C TYR A 390 0.21 9.72 37.18
N THR A 391 1.28 10.49 37.01
CA THR A 391 1.26 11.93 37.19
C THR A 391 1.01 12.58 35.85
N TYR A 392 0.18 13.63 35.83
CA TYR A 392 -0.19 14.35 34.61
C TYR A 392 -0.16 15.85 34.84
N GLU A 393 0.05 16.59 33.77
CA GLU A 393 -0.09 18.05 33.76
C GLU A 393 -0.90 18.51 32.54
N LYS A 394 -1.42 19.73 32.65
CA LYS A 394 -2.11 20.39 31.55
C LYS A 394 -1.12 21.18 30.73
N THR A 395 -0.93 20.79 29.48
CA THR A 395 -0.01 21.42 28.53
C THR A 395 -0.81 22.22 27.51
N THR A 396 -0.47 23.50 27.35
CA THR A 396 -1.05 24.37 26.32
C THR A 396 0.02 24.66 25.28
N VAL A 397 -0.26 24.30 24.02
CA VAL A 397 0.59 24.59 22.87
C VAL A 397 0.02 25.82 22.19
N ASN A 398 0.80 26.90 22.11
CA ASN A 398 0.43 28.07 21.32
C ASN A 398 0.81 27.83 19.86
N VAL A 399 -0.13 28.00 18.94
CA VAL A 399 0.10 27.70 17.52
C VAL A 399 1.18 28.58 16.92
N ALA A 400 1.17 29.89 17.20
CA ALA A 400 2.18 30.80 16.67
C ALA A 400 3.59 30.48 17.20
N ASP A 401 3.71 30.05 18.46
CA ASP A 401 4.98 29.60 19.03
C ASP A 401 5.44 28.29 18.38
N LEU A 402 4.54 27.30 18.21
CA LEU A 402 4.82 26.03 17.54
C LEU A 402 5.35 26.25 16.11
N LEU A 403 4.71 27.13 15.35
CA LEU A 403 5.07 27.42 13.95
C LEU A 403 6.36 28.24 13.79
N ASN A 404 7.01 28.67 14.88
CA ASN A 404 8.39 29.17 14.82
C ASN A 404 9.42 28.04 14.69
N ASP A 405 9.04 26.81 15.00
CA ASP A 405 9.94 25.66 15.06
C ASP A 405 9.63 24.60 14.00
N VAL A 406 8.35 24.45 13.62
CA VAL A 406 7.90 23.48 12.62
C VAL A 406 6.94 24.09 11.62
N PHE A 407 6.77 23.44 10.48
CA PHE A 407 5.60 23.61 9.62
C PHE A 407 5.06 22.24 9.23
N PHE A 408 3.80 22.18 8.84
CA PHE A 408 3.11 20.92 8.59
C PHE A 408 2.79 20.75 7.12
N ILE A 409 2.95 19.52 6.63
CA ILE A 409 2.42 19.03 5.36
C ILE A 409 1.32 18.05 5.76
N LEU A 410 0.08 18.33 5.37
CA LEU A 410 -1.08 17.57 5.83
C LEU A 410 -1.77 16.97 4.61
N VAL A 411 -1.80 15.64 4.57
CA VAL A 411 -2.43 14.85 3.51
C VAL A 411 -3.54 14.02 4.15
N PRO A 412 -4.75 14.56 4.34
CA PRO A 412 -5.80 13.82 5.04
C PRO A 412 -6.13 12.46 4.41
N GLU A 413 -6.00 12.33 3.09
CA GLU A 413 -6.23 11.10 2.36
C GLU A 413 -5.30 11.01 1.13
N GLU A 414 -4.42 10.02 1.11
CA GLU A 414 -3.59 9.71 -0.06
C GLU A 414 -4.39 8.98 -1.14
N ASN A 415 -5.27 8.07 -0.73
CA ASN A 415 -6.02 7.19 -1.62
C ASN A 415 -7.40 7.77 -1.93
N VAL A 416 -7.40 8.94 -2.58
CA VAL A 416 -8.62 9.70 -2.91
C VAL A 416 -9.64 8.85 -3.68
N ASP A 417 -9.19 8.03 -4.64
CA ASP A 417 -10.07 7.10 -5.37
C ASP A 417 -10.76 6.13 -4.42
N ALA A 418 -10.00 5.49 -3.52
CA ALA A 418 -10.58 4.57 -2.56
C ALA A 418 -11.47 5.27 -1.54
N ARG A 419 -11.24 6.55 -1.20
CA ARG A 419 -12.13 7.31 -0.30
C ARG A 419 -13.47 7.65 -0.93
N MET A 420 -13.53 7.76 -2.26
CA MET A 420 -14.81 7.83 -2.96
C MET A 420 -15.62 6.55 -2.77
N HIS A 421 -14.95 5.40 -2.82
CA HIS A 421 -15.56 4.06 -2.78
C HIS A 421 -15.61 3.44 -1.37
N TYR A 422 -14.95 4.08 -0.40
CA TYR A 422 -14.64 3.58 0.94
C TYR A 422 -14.02 2.19 0.93
N THR A 423 -13.02 2.00 0.08
CA THR A 423 -12.27 0.76 -0.06
C THR A 423 -10.89 0.90 0.55
N ARG A 424 -10.23 -0.22 0.85
CA ARG A 424 -8.82 -0.20 1.25
C ARG A 424 -7.90 0.03 0.06
N ASN A 425 -8.16 -0.70 -1.01
CA ASN A 425 -7.38 -0.67 -2.23
C ASN A 425 -7.81 0.50 -3.12
N SER A 426 -6.86 1.00 -3.91
CA SER A 426 -7.08 1.99 -4.98
C SER A 426 -8.12 1.52 -6.01
N ALA A 427 -8.55 2.41 -6.90
CA ALA A 427 -9.52 2.05 -7.94
C ALA A 427 -9.01 0.98 -8.93
N ASN A 428 -7.68 0.80 -9.07
CA ASN A 428 -7.12 -0.32 -9.82
C ASN A 428 -7.07 -1.64 -9.05
N GLY A 429 -7.44 -1.65 -7.77
CA GLY A 429 -7.45 -2.84 -6.91
C GLY A 429 -6.13 -3.16 -6.23
N LEU A 430 -5.13 -2.26 -6.30
CA LEU A 430 -3.86 -2.39 -5.59
C LEU A 430 -3.91 -1.68 -4.22
N ASN A 431 -3.34 -2.32 -3.20
CA ASN A 431 -3.13 -1.71 -1.90
C ASN A 431 -1.93 -0.74 -1.96
N LEU A 432 -2.16 0.55 -1.78
CA LEU A 432 -1.10 1.57 -1.83
C LEU A 432 -0.06 1.37 -0.72
N ASN A 433 -0.45 0.85 0.46
CA ASN A 433 0.47 0.49 1.54
C ASN A 433 1.17 -0.87 1.30
N ARG A 434 1.26 -1.30 0.04
CA ARG A 434 2.13 -2.35 -0.49
C ARG A 434 2.88 -1.90 -1.76
N ASP A 435 2.69 -0.67 -2.20
CA ASP A 435 3.18 -0.16 -3.49
C ASP A 435 4.33 0.84 -3.33
N ASN A 436 4.70 1.29 -2.13
CA ASN A 436 5.65 2.42 -1.98
C ASN A 436 7.05 2.17 -2.59
N SER A 437 7.55 0.94 -2.52
CA SER A 437 8.76 0.55 -3.25
C SER A 437 8.51 0.43 -4.77
N PHE A 438 7.39 -0.18 -5.18
CA PHE A 438 7.16 -0.51 -6.59
C PHE A 438 6.74 0.70 -7.43
N GLN A 439 5.91 1.56 -6.85
CA GLN A 439 5.33 2.78 -7.40
C GLN A 439 4.60 2.53 -8.71
N VAL A 440 3.77 1.48 -8.74
CA VAL A 440 2.93 1.13 -9.89
C VAL A 440 1.77 2.11 -10.01
N MET A 441 1.20 2.54 -8.88
CA MET A 441 0.07 3.46 -8.86
C MET A 441 0.52 4.93 -8.91
N PRO A 442 -0.18 5.79 -9.68
CA PRO A 442 0.13 7.23 -9.73
C PRO A 442 -0.02 7.90 -8.36
N GLU A 443 -0.94 7.43 -7.51
CA GLU A 443 -1.12 7.93 -6.14
C GLU A 443 0.18 7.82 -5.33
N THR A 444 0.76 6.62 -5.30
CA THR A 444 2.05 6.35 -4.67
C THR A 444 3.16 7.19 -5.29
N GLN A 445 3.24 7.25 -6.63
CA GLN A 445 4.23 8.08 -7.33
C GLN A 445 4.17 9.56 -6.93
N ASN A 446 2.97 10.10 -6.74
CA ASN A 446 2.76 11.49 -6.34
C ASN A 446 3.18 11.71 -4.88
N MET A 447 2.83 10.80 -3.97
CA MET A 447 3.22 10.88 -2.56
C MET A 447 4.73 10.78 -2.38
N GLN A 448 5.39 9.87 -3.10
CA GLN A 448 6.85 9.74 -3.03
C GLN A 448 7.58 10.96 -3.62
N HIS A 449 7.04 11.57 -4.66
CA HIS A 449 7.56 12.85 -5.16
C HIS A 449 7.38 13.98 -4.13
N LEU A 450 6.25 14.04 -3.42
CA LEU A 450 6.01 15.01 -2.35
C LEU A 450 7.03 14.86 -1.22
N ILE A 451 7.29 13.62 -0.78
CA ILE A 451 8.28 13.29 0.25
C ILE A 451 9.69 13.74 -0.20
N GLY A 452 10.09 13.37 -1.42
CA GLY A 452 11.38 13.78 -1.98
C GLY A 452 11.53 15.29 -2.21
N THR A 453 10.43 16.02 -2.36
CA THR A 453 10.46 17.49 -2.56
C THR A 453 10.65 18.26 -1.25
N TYR A 454 10.01 17.81 -0.18
CA TYR A 454 9.99 18.55 1.09
C TYR A 454 10.93 18.00 2.14
N ASP A 455 11.43 16.76 2.01
CA ASP A 455 12.29 16.09 2.99
C ASP A 455 11.80 16.25 4.44
N PRO A 456 10.61 15.74 4.77
CA PRO A 456 10.10 15.80 6.14
C PRO A 456 11.13 15.23 7.12
N VAL A 457 11.41 15.94 8.22
CA VAL A 457 12.23 15.37 9.29
C VAL A 457 11.45 14.35 10.11
N THR A 458 10.12 14.38 10.02
CA THR A 458 9.20 13.47 10.70
C THR A 458 7.97 13.23 9.84
N PHE A 459 7.57 11.97 9.72
CA PHE A 459 6.37 11.54 9.03
C PHE A 459 5.60 10.54 9.91
N LEU A 460 4.33 10.80 10.18
CA LEU A 460 3.42 9.85 10.80
C LEU A 460 2.21 9.57 9.90
N GLU A 461 1.96 8.31 9.61
CA GLU A 461 0.77 7.83 8.90
C GLU A 461 -0.19 7.16 9.90
N LEU A 462 -1.44 7.63 9.94
CA LEU A 462 -2.49 7.09 10.80
C LEU A 462 -3.21 5.95 10.08
N HIS A 463 -3.56 4.90 10.83
CA HIS A 463 -4.17 3.67 10.35
C HIS A 463 -5.28 3.11 11.28
N GLY A 464 -5.78 1.90 11.02
CA GLY A 464 -6.62 1.07 11.91
C GLY A 464 -7.14 -0.18 11.17
N LEU A 465 -7.89 -1.11 11.74
CA LEU A 465 -8.48 -1.22 13.07
C LEU A 465 -7.83 -2.39 13.82
N LEU A 466 -7.00 -2.09 14.82
CA LEU A 466 -6.40 -3.10 15.70
C LEU A 466 -6.97 -2.97 17.11
N GLU A 467 -7.37 -4.07 17.78
CA GLU A 467 -7.90 -4.01 19.16
C GLU A 467 -6.95 -3.27 20.12
N THR A 468 -5.66 -3.42 19.89
CA THR A 468 -4.58 -2.68 20.54
C THR A 468 -4.29 -1.40 19.75
N PHE A 469 -4.36 -0.24 20.42
CA PHE A 469 -3.79 0.98 19.89
C PHE A 469 -2.28 0.80 19.78
N GLN A 470 -1.78 0.66 18.56
CA GLN A 470 -0.39 0.30 18.27
C GLN A 470 0.32 1.45 17.56
N LEU A 471 1.62 1.56 17.81
CA LEU A 471 2.48 2.58 17.26
C LEU A 471 3.87 1.98 16.97
N GLU A 472 4.39 2.24 15.78
CA GLU A 472 5.77 1.98 15.40
C GLU A 472 6.73 3.02 16.04
N PRO A 473 8.02 2.69 16.30
CA PRO A 473 8.90 1.96 15.40
C PRO A 473 8.68 0.46 15.38
N ALA A 474 8.84 -0.11 14.20
CA ALA A 474 8.74 -1.54 13.95
C ALA A 474 9.82 -2.33 14.69
N ILE A 475 9.61 -3.64 14.77
CA ILE A 475 10.57 -4.61 15.30
C ILE A 475 11.52 -5.09 14.17
N PRO A 476 12.71 -5.64 14.48
CA PRO A 476 13.61 -6.20 13.46
C PRO A 476 13.01 -7.42 12.72
N PRO A 477 13.57 -7.86 11.57
CA PRO A 477 14.78 -7.33 10.93
C PRO A 477 14.50 -5.96 10.28
N HIS A 478 15.47 -5.05 10.40
CA HIS A 478 15.35 -3.71 9.81
C HIS A 478 16.00 -3.67 8.42
N GLN A 479 15.44 -2.87 7.52
CA GLN A 479 16.01 -2.67 6.18
C GLN A 479 17.46 -2.16 6.28
N PRO A 480 18.46 -2.86 5.70
CA PRO A 480 19.87 -2.47 5.78
C PRO A 480 20.19 -1.08 5.23
N ASN A 481 19.38 -0.53 4.32
CA ASN A 481 19.57 0.80 3.77
C ASN A 481 19.22 1.93 4.74
N PHE A 482 18.55 1.64 5.86
CA PHE A 482 18.31 2.63 6.91
C PHE A 482 19.57 2.94 7.72
N GLU A 483 19.79 4.22 8.00
CA GLU A 483 20.75 4.67 9.01
C GLU A 483 20.07 4.65 10.39
N TYR A 484 19.66 3.45 10.84
CA TYR A 484 18.78 3.26 12.00
C TYR A 484 19.37 3.83 13.31
N ASP A 485 20.71 3.88 13.41
CA ASP A 485 21.41 4.50 14.53
C ASP A 485 21.14 6.00 14.67
N MET A 486 20.79 6.67 13.57
CA MET A 486 20.41 8.08 13.56
C MET A 486 18.94 8.26 13.92
N ILE A 487 18.04 7.53 13.25
CA ILE A 487 16.59 7.77 13.34
C ILE A 487 15.95 7.21 14.62
N ALA A 488 16.43 6.08 15.15
CA ALA A 488 15.77 5.33 16.21
C ALA A 488 15.52 6.13 17.49
N ARG A 489 16.40 7.08 17.83
CA ARG A 489 16.21 7.90 19.04
C ARG A 489 14.97 8.76 18.96
N ASN A 490 14.81 9.47 17.85
CA ASN A 490 13.64 10.31 17.66
C ASN A 490 12.40 9.43 17.44
N GLN A 491 12.52 8.29 16.74
CA GLN A 491 11.42 7.33 16.63
C GLN A 491 10.91 6.90 18.02
N MET A 492 11.77 6.42 18.91
CA MET A 492 11.34 6.01 20.25
C MET A 492 10.72 7.15 21.06
N ALA A 493 11.37 8.32 21.12
CA ALA A 493 10.92 9.41 21.98
C ALA A 493 9.69 10.14 21.44
N GLY A 494 9.61 10.34 20.12
CA GLY A 494 8.43 10.92 19.46
C GLY A 494 7.23 9.98 19.49
N GLY A 495 7.44 8.67 19.34
CA GLY A 495 6.38 7.67 19.47
C GLY A 495 5.80 7.64 20.89
N GLU A 496 6.66 7.66 21.91
CA GLU A 496 6.21 7.79 23.30
C GLU A 496 5.45 9.11 23.56
N ALA A 497 5.84 10.21 22.89
CA ALA A 497 5.15 11.50 23.02
C ALA A 497 3.75 11.47 22.39
N PHE A 498 3.61 10.87 21.21
CA PHE A 498 2.32 10.63 20.55
C PHE A 498 1.43 9.76 21.44
N GLY A 499 1.88 8.55 21.78
CA GLY A 499 1.06 7.58 22.49
C GLY A 499 0.62 8.06 23.87
N ALA A 500 1.53 8.68 24.63
CA ALA A 500 1.21 9.21 25.95
C ALA A 500 0.20 10.36 25.91
N ALA A 501 0.26 11.24 24.88
CA ALA A 501 -0.72 12.30 24.70
C ALA A 501 -2.08 11.74 24.27
N ALA A 502 -2.10 10.78 23.35
CA ALA A 502 -3.32 10.17 22.84
C ALA A 502 -4.15 9.52 23.98
N VAL A 503 -3.52 8.67 24.79
CA VAL A 503 -4.24 7.91 25.83
C VAL A 503 -4.61 8.73 27.06
N ALA A 504 -3.85 9.79 27.38
CA ALA A 504 -4.15 10.66 28.51
C ALA A 504 -5.40 11.51 28.32
N ASN A 505 -5.81 11.71 27.07
CA ASN A 505 -6.97 12.53 26.70
C ASN A 505 -8.15 11.67 26.25
N ASN A 506 -8.08 10.36 26.45
CA ASN A 506 -9.10 9.42 26.00
C ASN A 506 -9.76 8.68 27.18
N PRO A 507 -11.11 8.69 27.27
CA PRO A 507 -11.82 8.01 28.35
C PRO A 507 -12.01 6.50 28.12
N LEU A 508 -11.91 6.02 26.88
CA LEU A 508 -12.20 4.63 26.50
C LEU A 508 -10.95 3.83 26.14
N TYR A 509 -9.92 4.49 25.60
CA TYR A 509 -8.68 3.87 25.15
C TYR A 509 -7.47 4.46 25.91
N GLN A 510 -7.10 3.84 27.02
CA GLN A 510 -6.19 4.41 28.02
C GLN A 510 -4.80 3.75 28.06
N SER A 511 -4.50 2.91 27.08
CA SER A 511 -3.15 2.36 26.89
C SER A 511 -2.83 2.15 25.41
N TYR A 512 -1.54 2.09 25.10
CA TYR A 512 -1.04 1.81 23.75
C TYR A 512 0.19 0.91 23.81
N VAL A 513 0.49 0.28 22.68
CA VAL A 513 1.71 -0.49 22.46
C VAL A 513 2.67 0.32 21.60
N LEU A 514 3.95 0.27 21.96
CA LEU A 514 5.05 0.67 21.09
C LEU A 514 5.80 -0.60 20.70
N GLU A 515 5.78 -0.99 19.43
CA GLU A 515 6.14 -2.37 19.04
C GLU A 515 7.54 -2.77 19.51
N MET A 516 8.55 -1.95 19.19
CA MET A 516 9.95 -2.18 19.59
C MET A 516 10.13 -2.32 21.12
N ARG A 517 9.26 -1.71 21.94
CA ARG A 517 9.32 -1.74 23.41
C ARG A 517 8.58 -2.93 24.02
N ASP A 518 7.49 -3.36 23.40
CA ASP A 518 6.49 -4.23 24.04
C ASP A 518 6.28 -5.58 23.34
N TYR A 519 6.81 -5.81 22.14
CA TYR A 519 6.67 -7.08 21.39
C TYR A 519 7.86 -8.03 21.47
N MET A 520 8.72 -7.86 22.48
CA MET A 520 9.77 -8.82 22.79
C MET A 520 9.45 -9.61 24.07
N TYR A 521 9.65 -10.93 24.02
CA TYR A 521 9.21 -11.87 25.08
C TYR A 521 10.34 -12.76 25.57
N TYR A 522 10.14 -13.41 26.71
CA TYR A 522 10.96 -14.54 27.14
C TYR A 522 10.38 -15.87 26.65
N ASP A 523 11.21 -16.71 26.04
CA ASP A 523 10.85 -18.08 25.68
C ASP A 523 10.74 -19.00 26.91
N GLU A 524 10.46 -20.30 26.70
CA GLU A 524 10.32 -21.29 27.80
C GLU A 524 11.60 -21.45 28.64
N ASP A 525 12.76 -21.16 28.07
CA ASP A 525 14.08 -21.28 28.70
C ASP A 525 14.56 -19.96 29.33
N GLY A 526 13.80 -18.87 29.17
CA GLY A 526 14.10 -17.55 29.68
C GLY A 526 15.05 -16.73 28.79
N THR A 527 15.13 -17.05 27.50
CA THR A 527 15.87 -16.30 26.49
C THR A 527 14.95 -15.27 25.83
N PRO A 528 15.38 -14.00 25.70
CA PRO A 528 14.63 -13.00 24.94
C PRO A 528 14.49 -13.41 23.46
N PHE A 529 13.32 -13.18 22.88
CA PHE A 529 13.07 -13.37 21.45
C PHE A 529 11.96 -12.45 20.93
N TRP A 530 12.02 -12.16 19.63
CA TRP A 530 10.95 -11.54 18.85
C TRP A 530 9.99 -12.63 18.37
N LEU A 531 8.69 -12.43 18.54
CA LEU A 531 7.70 -13.43 18.11
C LEU A 531 7.57 -13.52 16.59
N ASN A 532 7.74 -12.40 15.90
CA ASN A 532 7.65 -12.28 14.45
C ASN A 532 8.74 -11.31 13.96
N GLY A 533 9.11 -11.38 12.67
CA GLY A 533 9.83 -10.30 12.01
C GLY A 533 8.92 -9.09 11.76
N GLY A 534 9.48 -7.88 11.84
CA GLY A 534 8.72 -6.64 11.70
C GLY A 534 8.50 -6.18 10.26
N ASN A 535 7.76 -5.08 10.14
CA ASN A 535 7.29 -4.55 8.87
C ASN A 535 8.33 -3.68 8.14
N ASP A 536 9.43 -3.28 8.79
CA ASP A 536 10.36 -2.28 8.23
C ASP A 536 11.58 -2.87 7.51
N TYR A 537 11.63 -4.19 7.27
CA TYR A 537 12.57 -4.77 6.30
C TYR A 537 12.18 -4.42 4.86
N HIS A 538 10.90 -4.60 4.53
CA HIS A 538 10.36 -4.23 3.22
C HIS A 538 9.91 -2.76 3.25
N THR A 539 10.34 -1.97 2.28
CA THR A 539 10.02 -0.52 2.21
C THR A 539 8.71 -0.24 1.47
N ILE A 540 7.80 -1.21 1.47
CA ILE A 540 6.52 -1.14 0.73
C ILE A 540 5.46 -0.29 1.43
N PHE A 541 5.74 0.20 2.64
CA PHE A 541 4.89 1.07 3.44
C PHE A 541 5.36 2.52 3.35
N THR A 542 4.45 3.50 3.40
CA THR A 542 4.80 4.92 3.14
C THR A 542 5.80 5.44 4.17
N PRO A 543 5.61 5.23 5.50
CA PRO A 543 6.55 5.72 6.51
C PRO A 543 7.92 5.05 6.44
N THR A 544 7.96 3.74 6.16
CA THR A 544 9.22 3.00 6.06
C THR A 544 9.98 3.35 4.79
N TYR A 545 9.29 3.63 3.68
CA TYR A 545 9.93 4.16 2.48
C TYR A 545 10.53 5.56 2.74
N ALA A 546 9.79 6.45 3.42
CA ALA A 546 10.30 7.78 3.77
C ALA A 546 11.57 7.73 4.65
N MET A 547 11.75 6.68 5.46
CA MET A 547 12.99 6.49 6.23
C MET A 547 14.23 6.32 5.34
N LEU A 548 14.10 5.86 4.09
CA LEU A 548 15.19 5.85 3.11
C LEU A 548 15.70 7.26 2.78
N HIS A 549 14.84 8.27 2.89
CA HIS A 549 15.19 9.69 2.71
C HIS A 549 15.82 10.32 3.96
N GLY A 550 15.98 9.56 5.06
CA GLY A 550 16.46 10.05 6.36
C GLY A 550 15.36 10.59 7.28
N CYS A 551 14.09 10.43 6.90
CA CYS A 551 12.94 10.82 7.72
C CYS A 551 12.79 9.91 8.96
N VAL A 552 12.29 10.49 10.06
CA VAL A 552 11.82 9.74 11.23
C VAL A 552 10.36 9.32 10.97
N GLY A 553 10.17 8.06 10.54
CA GLY A 553 8.84 7.51 10.17
C GLY A 553 8.09 6.84 11.32
N TYR A 554 6.76 6.93 11.30
CA TYR A 554 5.82 6.31 12.24
C TYR A 554 4.56 5.79 11.53
N THR A 555 4.07 4.64 11.99
CA THR A 555 2.74 4.09 11.67
C THR A 555 1.95 3.99 12.96
N ALA A 556 0.72 4.50 12.99
CA ALA A 556 -0.13 4.53 14.18
C ALA A 556 -1.51 3.91 13.92
N GLU A 557 -1.76 2.73 14.49
CA GLU A 557 -2.95 1.91 14.26
C GLU A 557 -4.03 2.18 15.32
N LEU A 558 -5.17 2.71 14.89
CA LEU A 558 -6.25 3.15 15.76
C LEU A 558 -7.15 1.99 16.22
N PRO A 559 -7.63 1.99 17.48
CA PRO A 559 -8.41 0.88 18.02
C PRO A 559 -9.91 0.90 17.74
N ALA A 560 -10.44 1.98 17.17
CA ALA A 560 -11.82 2.09 16.73
C ALA A 560 -11.98 3.22 15.70
N TYR A 561 -13.01 3.11 14.86
CA TYR A 561 -13.47 4.17 13.99
C TYR A 561 -14.67 4.87 14.64
N SER A 562 -14.35 5.78 15.54
CA SER A 562 -15.32 6.57 16.32
C SER A 562 -14.75 7.96 16.63
N GLU A 563 -15.61 8.88 17.06
CA GLU A 563 -15.18 10.22 17.51
C GLU A 563 -14.13 10.14 18.62
N THR A 564 -14.28 9.18 19.53
CA THR A 564 -13.38 9.03 20.68
C THR A 564 -11.97 8.67 20.23
N THR A 565 -11.82 7.75 19.27
CA THR A 565 -10.50 7.37 18.78
C THR A 565 -9.91 8.40 17.83
N ARG A 566 -10.73 9.06 17.00
CA ARG A 566 -10.28 10.22 16.21
C ARG A 566 -9.70 11.31 17.12
N ALA A 567 -10.35 11.60 18.25
CA ALA A 567 -9.83 12.54 19.25
C ALA A 567 -8.51 12.07 19.89
N ALA A 568 -8.35 10.77 20.16
CA ALA A 568 -7.08 10.22 20.64
C ALA A 568 -5.96 10.45 19.62
N ALA A 569 -6.22 10.15 18.34
CA ALA A 569 -5.26 10.36 17.26
C ALA A 569 -4.82 11.83 17.17
N ASP A 570 -5.78 12.76 17.15
CA ASP A 570 -5.54 14.21 17.13
C ASP A 570 -4.66 14.69 18.30
N TYR A 571 -4.97 14.31 19.55
CA TYR A 571 -4.09 14.64 20.67
C TYR A 571 -2.71 13.97 20.59
N GLY A 572 -2.63 12.78 19.99
CA GLY A 572 -1.35 12.15 19.65
C GLY A 572 -0.53 13.00 18.67
N LEU A 573 -1.16 13.49 17.59
CA LEU A 573 -0.52 14.39 16.61
C LEU A 573 0.00 15.68 17.26
N TRP A 574 -0.78 16.28 18.18
CA TRP A 574 -0.32 17.42 18.99
C TRP A 574 0.86 17.07 19.92
N GLY A 575 0.84 15.88 20.53
CA GLY A 575 1.94 15.38 21.36
C GLY A 575 3.23 15.20 20.59
N LEU A 576 3.14 14.66 19.36
CA LEU A 576 4.28 14.52 18.45
C LEU A 576 4.76 15.89 17.94
N ALA A 577 3.85 16.80 17.59
CA ALA A 577 4.18 18.16 17.17
C ALA A 577 4.96 18.93 18.25
N ASP A 578 4.51 18.88 19.52
CA ASP A 578 5.21 19.48 20.67
C ASP A 578 6.61 18.88 20.85
N TYR A 579 6.74 17.55 20.66
CA TYR A 579 8.03 16.88 20.71
C TYR A 579 8.98 17.33 19.60
N VAL A 580 8.53 17.35 18.34
CA VAL A 580 9.39 17.71 17.20
C VAL A 580 9.83 19.16 17.31
N ALA A 581 8.94 20.09 17.65
CA ALA A 581 9.29 21.49 17.85
C ALA A 581 10.37 21.67 18.94
N ALA A 582 10.21 20.98 20.07
CA ALA A 582 11.20 21.01 21.15
C ALA A 582 12.55 20.36 20.79
N ASN A 583 12.60 19.55 19.71
CA ASN A 583 13.79 18.78 19.30
C ASN A 583 14.20 19.05 17.84
N LYS A 584 13.76 20.16 17.22
CA LYS A 584 13.98 20.44 15.79
C LYS A 584 15.45 20.37 15.36
N GLU A 585 16.36 20.81 16.24
CA GLU A 585 17.80 20.76 15.99
C GLU A 585 18.31 19.31 15.88
N SER A 586 17.82 18.41 16.73
CA SER A 586 18.17 16.99 16.72
C SER A 586 17.62 16.29 15.48
N CYS A 587 16.36 16.58 15.12
CA CYS A 587 15.72 16.05 13.92
C CYS A 587 16.46 16.47 12.64
N PHE A 588 16.80 17.76 12.50
CA PHE A 588 17.55 18.25 11.34
C PHE A 588 19.00 17.73 11.32
N ALA A 589 19.66 17.62 12.49
CA ALA A 589 20.99 17.05 12.58
C ALA A 589 21.06 15.59 12.12
N ASN A 590 20.06 14.78 12.47
CA ASN A 590 19.97 13.42 11.99
C ASN A 590 19.84 13.36 10.46
N LEU A 591 18.92 14.14 9.88
CA LEU A 591 18.72 14.19 8.42
C LEU A 591 20.02 14.60 7.71
N ALA A 592 20.65 15.68 8.17
CA ALA A 592 21.89 16.18 7.57
C ALA A 592 23.07 15.20 7.71
N GLU A 593 23.16 14.42 8.80
CA GLU A 593 24.17 13.37 8.98
C GLU A 593 23.91 12.18 8.05
N VAL A 594 22.65 11.78 7.82
CA VAL A 594 22.32 10.77 6.81
C VAL A 594 22.79 11.22 5.42
N TYR A 595 22.56 12.50 5.09
CA TYR A 595 23.01 13.08 3.82
C TYR A 595 24.54 13.18 3.74
N ASP A 596 25.21 13.59 4.82
CA ASP A 596 26.66 13.66 4.92
C ASP A 596 27.31 12.30 4.65
N ARG A 597 26.80 11.24 5.30
CA ARG A 597 27.24 9.87 5.05
C ARG A 597 27.06 9.51 3.57
N GLY A 598 25.92 9.88 2.97
CA GLY A 598 25.61 9.67 1.56
C GLY A 598 26.55 10.37 0.59
N ILE A 599 26.75 11.68 0.77
CA ILE A 599 27.62 12.52 -0.08
C ILE A 599 29.06 12.00 -0.07
N GLU A 600 29.55 11.54 1.08
CA GLU A 600 30.90 10.99 1.21
C GLU A 600 31.02 9.52 0.78
N ASN A 601 29.90 8.86 0.43
CA ASN A 601 29.78 7.41 0.34
C ASN A 601 30.50 6.70 1.50
N ARG A 602 30.25 7.21 2.72
CA ARG A 602 30.92 6.74 3.93
C ARG A 602 30.38 5.36 4.34
N ASN A 603 31.29 4.46 4.73
CA ASN A 603 30.95 3.22 5.41
C ASN A 603 30.39 3.53 6.81
N SER A 604 29.12 3.19 7.05
CA SER A 604 28.44 3.30 8.34
C SER A 604 28.13 1.94 8.98
N ASP A 605 28.73 0.85 8.50
CA ASP A 605 28.39 -0.52 8.89
C ASP A 605 28.71 -0.78 10.37
N ALA A 606 29.73 -0.13 10.94
CA ALA A 606 30.06 -0.26 12.35
C ALA A 606 29.04 0.45 13.27
N GLU A 607 28.43 1.52 12.78
CA GLU A 607 27.42 2.31 13.48
C GLU A 607 26.02 1.69 13.37
N VAL A 608 25.64 1.20 12.18
CA VAL A 608 24.33 0.59 11.92
C VAL A 608 24.30 -0.89 12.27
N GLY A 609 25.40 -1.62 12.07
CA GLY A 609 25.50 -3.05 12.32
C GLY A 609 24.90 -3.53 13.65
N PRO A 610 25.07 -2.84 14.79
CA PRO A 610 24.41 -3.19 16.05
C PRO A 610 22.88 -3.41 15.97
N TRP A 611 22.17 -2.70 15.08
CA TRP A 611 20.72 -2.78 14.91
C TRP A 611 20.25 -3.96 14.04
N LEU A 612 21.17 -4.57 13.28
CA LEU A 612 20.91 -5.75 12.46
C LEU A 612 21.05 -7.01 13.33
N VAL A 613 20.05 -7.19 14.19
CA VAL A 613 19.96 -8.29 15.16
C VAL A 613 19.23 -9.49 14.56
N ASP A 614 19.39 -10.65 15.19
CA ASP A 614 18.59 -11.83 14.86
C ASP A 614 17.29 -11.91 15.68
N ALA A 615 16.51 -12.97 15.47
CA ALA A 615 15.26 -13.23 16.21
C ALA A 615 15.43 -13.29 17.75
N HIS A 616 16.66 -13.40 18.28
CA HIS A 616 16.97 -13.37 19.71
C HIS A 616 17.57 -12.02 20.20
N ASP A 617 17.47 -10.96 19.39
CA ASP A 617 18.01 -9.62 19.68
C ASP A 617 19.52 -9.62 19.98
N ARG A 618 20.28 -10.53 19.35
CA ARG A 618 21.73 -10.52 19.47
C ARG A 618 22.28 -9.37 18.62
N VAL A 619 22.71 -8.30 19.29
CA VAL A 619 23.33 -7.10 18.70
C VAL A 619 24.32 -7.44 17.58
N GLY A 620 23.98 -7.04 16.36
CA GLY A 620 24.79 -7.22 15.14
C GLY A 620 24.98 -8.64 14.64
N ALA A 621 24.13 -9.59 15.05
CA ALA A 621 24.23 -10.98 14.61
C ALA A 621 24.03 -11.16 13.10
N GLU A 622 23.28 -10.27 12.45
CA GLU A 622 22.95 -10.37 11.02
C GLU A 622 23.60 -9.26 10.18
N ALA A 623 24.48 -8.45 10.77
CA ALA A 623 25.10 -7.31 10.08
C ALA A 623 25.84 -7.71 8.77
N GLU A 624 26.55 -8.84 8.77
CA GLU A 624 27.25 -9.34 7.56
C GLU A 624 26.30 -9.92 6.50
N ILE A 625 25.09 -10.32 6.91
CA ILE A 625 24.04 -10.85 6.01
C ILE A 625 23.33 -9.70 5.32
N PHE A 626 22.87 -8.71 6.09
CA PHE A 626 22.08 -7.58 5.58
C PHE A 626 22.94 -6.48 4.96
N ARG A 627 24.19 -6.30 5.42
CA ARG A 627 25.17 -5.36 4.84
C ARG A 627 26.46 -6.07 4.40
N PRO A 628 26.40 -6.93 3.36
CA PRO A 628 27.57 -7.64 2.89
C PRO A 628 28.58 -6.69 2.26
N ALA A 629 29.84 -6.76 2.71
CA ALA A 629 30.90 -5.88 2.20
C ALA A 629 31.56 -6.40 0.90
N HIS A 630 31.83 -5.49 -0.04
CA HIS A 630 32.60 -5.77 -1.26
C HIS A 630 34.10 -5.89 -0.96
N THR A 631 34.59 -7.11 -0.71
CA THR A 631 35.94 -7.38 -0.18
C THR A 631 36.95 -7.95 -1.20
N GLY A 632 36.59 -8.02 -2.47
CA GLY A 632 37.46 -8.47 -3.56
C GLY A 632 38.68 -7.56 -3.80
N GLU A 633 39.57 -7.99 -4.70
CA GLU A 633 40.81 -7.25 -4.99
C GLU A 633 40.51 -5.86 -5.61
N GLY A 634 40.84 -4.81 -4.86
CA GLY A 634 40.65 -3.42 -5.29
C GLY A 634 39.23 -2.89 -5.09
N GLU A 635 38.34 -3.67 -4.48
CA GLU A 635 37.00 -3.26 -4.07
C GLU A 635 37.05 -2.34 -2.84
N ASN A 636 35.95 -1.63 -2.57
CA ASN A 636 35.91 -0.57 -1.57
C ASN A 636 35.77 -1.06 -0.12
N GLY A 637 35.44 -2.33 0.11
CA GLY A 637 35.28 -2.93 1.44
C GLY A 637 34.01 -2.51 2.18
N GLN A 638 32.97 -2.06 1.48
CA GLN A 638 31.74 -1.51 2.06
C GLN A 638 30.49 -2.21 1.52
N PHE A 639 29.35 -2.01 2.19
CA PHE A 639 28.03 -2.42 1.69
C PHE A 639 27.59 -1.66 0.44
N PHE A 640 27.74 -0.33 0.43
CA PHE A 640 27.39 0.48 -0.73
C PHE A 640 28.46 0.36 -1.84
N PRO A 641 28.06 0.18 -3.11
CA PRO A 641 29.00 0.24 -4.23
C PRO A 641 29.46 1.69 -4.47
N GLU A 642 30.32 1.90 -5.46
CA GLU A 642 30.70 3.25 -5.89
C GLU A 642 29.62 3.89 -6.78
N CYS A 643 29.06 3.12 -7.71
CA CYS A 643 27.93 3.51 -8.55
C CYS A 643 27.30 2.30 -9.25
N TYR A 644 26.09 2.50 -9.77
CA TYR A 644 25.44 1.62 -10.73
C TYR A 644 25.45 2.25 -12.13
N LEU A 645 25.73 1.46 -13.16
CA LEU A 645 25.67 1.86 -14.56
C LEU A 645 24.51 1.16 -15.26
N ILE A 646 23.58 1.93 -15.81
CA ILE A 646 22.44 1.43 -16.57
C ILE A 646 22.63 1.82 -18.05
N PRO A 647 22.86 0.87 -18.97
CA PRO A 647 22.90 1.15 -20.39
C PRO A 647 21.53 1.57 -20.90
N LEU A 648 21.51 2.60 -21.74
CA LEU A 648 20.31 3.18 -22.37
C LEU A 648 20.38 3.03 -23.91
N ASP A 649 21.12 2.03 -24.38
CA ASP A 649 21.30 1.71 -25.79
C ASP A 649 20.99 0.23 -26.06
N ALA A 650 20.38 -0.02 -27.22
CA ALA A 650 19.90 -1.34 -27.61
C ALA A 650 20.98 -2.40 -27.82
N GLU A 651 22.26 -2.03 -27.91
CA GLU A 651 23.36 -3.00 -28.03
C GLU A 651 23.74 -3.58 -26.65
N ASN A 652 23.52 -2.82 -25.57
CA ASN A 652 23.98 -3.17 -24.22
C ASN A 652 22.87 -3.38 -23.20
N GLN A 653 21.61 -3.16 -23.59
CA GLN A 653 20.42 -3.25 -22.76
C GLN A 653 19.38 -4.17 -23.39
N THR A 654 19.02 -5.22 -22.67
CA THR A 654 18.00 -6.21 -23.04
C THR A 654 16.60 -5.58 -23.00
N ASN A 655 16.19 -5.03 -21.85
CA ASN A 655 14.91 -4.33 -21.71
C ASN A 655 15.11 -2.81 -21.65
N LEU A 656 15.10 -2.17 -22.82
CA LEU A 656 15.30 -0.73 -22.95
C LEU A 656 14.20 0.09 -22.28
N GLN A 657 12.95 -0.40 -22.30
CA GLN A 657 11.82 0.26 -21.67
C GLN A 657 12.01 0.33 -20.15
N ALA A 658 12.23 -0.82 -19.51
CA ALA A 658 12.40 -0.90 -18.06
C ALA A 658 13.60 -0.08 -17.57
N ALA A 659 14.68 0.00 -18.36
CA ALA A 659 15.83 0.85 -18.04
C ALA A 659 15.45 2.34 -17.96
N PHE A 660 14.70 2.88 -18.93
CA PHE A 660 14.23 4.27 -18.90
C PHE A 660 13.20 4.53 -17.80
N GLU A 661 12.29 3.58 -17.57
CA GLU A 661 11.33 3.66 -16.47
C GLU A 661 12.04 3.69 -15.11
N MET A 662 13.12 2.93 -14.95
CA MET A 662 13.94 2.98 -13.74
C MET A 662 14.63 4.33 -13.54
N ILE A 663 15.09 4.99 -14.62
CA ILE A 663 15.60 6.37 -14.54
C ILE A 663 14.50 7.31 -14.05
N GLY A 664 13.27 7.15 -14.55
CA GLY A 664 12.11 7.91 -14.10
C GLY A 664 11.76 7.67 -12.63
N TYR A 665 11.80 6.42 -12.18
CA TYR A 665 11.60 6.04 -10.78
C TYR A 665 12.63 6.70 -9.86
N LEU A 666 13.92 6.57 -10.17
CA LEU A 666 15.00 7.12 -9.34
C LEU A 666 14.86 8.64 -9.18
N ILE A 667 14.66 9.36 -10.28
CA ILE A 667 14.58 10.83 -10.26
C ILE A 667 13.30 11.34 -9.60
N ARG A 668 12.19 10.60 -9.66
CA ARG A 668 10.96 10.92 -8.92
C ARG A 668 11.19 10.95 -7.41
N ASN A 669 12.03 10.03 -6.92
CA ASN A 669 12.44 9.93 -5.53
C ASN A 669 13.71 10.75 -5.23
N ASP A 670 13.96 11.78 -6.06
CA ASP A 670 15.04 12.75 -5.92
C ASP A 670 16.47 12.15 -5.97
N VAL A 671 16.63 10.93 -6.49
CA VAL A 671 17.95 10.37 -6.78
C VAL A 671 18.57 11.09 -7.99
N LYS A 672 19.79 11.59 -7.81
CA LYS A 672 20.58 12.25 -8.84
C LYS A 672 21.16 11.20 -9.78
N VAL A 673 20.72 11.23 -11.04
CA VAL A 673 21.21 10.35 -12.12
C VAL A 673 21.95 11.18 -13.16
N SER A 674 23.19 10.80 -13.47
CA SER A 674 24.02 11.49 -14.47
C SER A 674 24.15 10.69 -15.75
N ILE A 675 24.19 11.36 -16.90
CA ILE A 675 24.41 10.72 -18.21
C ILE A 675 25.88 10.89 -18.59
N ALA A 676 26.56 9.80 -18.95
CA ALA A 676 27.98 9.83 -19.30
C ALA A 676 28.22 10.49 -20.68
N ASP A 677 29.14 11.46 -20.75
CA ASP A 677 29.52 12.15 -22.00
C ASP A 677 30.54 11.36 -22.83
N SER A 678 31.15 10.32 -22.24
CA SER A 678 32.13 9.46 -22.87
C SER A 678 32.00 8.02 -22.34
N PRO A 679 32.61 7.02 -23.02
CA PRO A 679 32.49 5.63 -22.58
C PRO A 679 32.97 5.41 -21.14
N VAL A 680 32.24 4.58 -20.40
CA VAL A 680 32.51 4.23 -18.99
C VAL A 680 32.77 2.74 -18.87
N THR A 681 33.66 2.34 -17.95
CA THR A 681 34.04 0.93 -17.76
C THR A 681 33.96 0.57 -16.28
N ALA A 682 33.21 -0.49 -15.97
CA ALA A 682 33.16 -1.13 -14.66
C ALA A 682 33.04 -2.64 -14.84
N ASP A 683 33.64 -3.41 -13.92
CA ASP A 683 33.61 -4.88 -13.94
C ASP A 683 33.93 -5.52 -15.32
N GLY A 684 34.87 -4.90 -16.04
CA GLY A 684 35.27 -5.35 -17.39
C GLY A 684 34.26 -5.06 -18.51
N LYS A 685 33.05 -4.59 -18.23
CA LYS A 685 32.06 -4.13 -19.25
C LYS A 685 32.30 -2.65 -19.55
N THR A 686 32.34 -2.28 -20.83
CA THR A 686 32.48 -0.90 -21.29
C THR A 686 31.20 -0.47 -21.98
N LEU A 687 30.54 0.55 -21.43
CA LEU A 687 29.32 1.12 -21.97
C LEU A 687 29.64 2.40 -22.76
N PRO A 688 28.91 2.70 -23.84
CA PRO A 688 29.13 3.91 -24.62
C PRO A 688 28.73 5.18 -23.85
N ALA A 689 29.03 6.34 -24.44
CA ALA A 689 28.45 7.60 -24.00
C ALA A 689 26.92 7.53 -24.08
N GLY A 690 26.22 8.13 -23.12
CA GLY A 690 24.76 8.02 -22.97
C GLY A 690 24.31 7.06 -21.86
N ALA A 691 25.21 6.24 -21.30
CA ALA A 691 24.88 5.40 -20.15
C ALA A 691 24.49 6.25 -18.93
N ALA A 692 23.47 5.81 -18.20
CA ALA A 692 23.09 6.41 -16.93
C ALA A 692 24.02 5.91 -15.81
N VAL A 693 24.43 6.84 -14.96
CA VAL A 693 25.30 6.61 -13.82
C VAL A 693 24.57 7.07 -12.55
N VAL A 694 24.26 6.11 -11.69
CA VAL A 694 23.67 6.32 -10.37
C VAL A 694 24.81 6.26 -9.37
N SER A 695 25.39 7.41 -9.04
CA SER A 695 26.51 7.50 -8.09
C SER A 695 26.03 7.26 -6.66
N MET A 696 26.77 6.52 -5.84
CA MET A 696 26.45 6.40 -4.40
C MET A 696 26.99 7.58 -3.57
N TYR A 697 27.70 8.54 -4.19
CA TYR A 697 28.18 9.78 -3.57
C TYR A 697 27.10 10.87 -3.63
N GLN A 698 25.96 10.63 -2.99
CA GLN A 698 24.82 11.55 -2.96
C GLN A 698 23.96 11.35 -1.71
N ALA A 699 23.21 12.39 -1.34
CA ALA A 699 22.33 12.39 -0.17
C ALA A 699 21.29 11.25 -0.18
N LYS A 700 20.67 10.97 -1.33
CA LYS A 700 19.64 9.93 -1.48
C LYS A 700 20.19 8.54 -1.81
N ARG A 701 21.43 8.21 -1.43
CA ARG A 701 22.05 6.91 -1.77
C ARG A 701 21.26 5.71 -1.23
N SER A 702 20.59 5.85 -0.07
CA SER A 702 19.82 4.77 0.54
C SER A 702 18.58 4.43 -0.29
N VAL A 703 17.90 5.46 -0.84
CA VAL A 703 16.80 5.30 -1.80
C VAL A 703 17.27 4.58 -3.05
N ALA A 704 18.39 5.03 -3.62
CA ALA A 704 18.94 4.46 -4.85
C ALA A 704 19.39 3.00 -4.66
N ASN A 705 20.11 2.72 -3.57
CA ASN A 705 20.64 1.39 -3.27
C ASN A 705 19.49 0.43 -2.95
N ALA A 706 18.48 0.83 -2.17
CA ALA A 706 17.33 -0.01 -1.84
C ALA A 706 16.55 -0.55 -3.06
N ALA A 707 16.60 0.15 -4.20
CA ALA A 707 15.91 -0.26 -5.43
C ALA A 707 16.82 -0.96 -6.47
N LEU A 708 18.14 -1.03 -6.23
CA LEU A 708 19.11 -1.54 -7.20
C LEU A 708 20.05 -2.60 -6.62
N TYR A 709 20.21 -2.67 -5.31
CA TYR A 709 21.02 -3.69 -4.67
C TYR A 709 20.31 -5.04 -4.68
N ARG A 710 21.11 -6.09 -4.61
CA ARG A 710 20.59 -7.44 -4.39
C ARG A 710 20.37 -7.65 -2.91
N GLU A 711 19.13 -7.87 -2.49
CA GLU A 711 18.84 -8.13 -1.08
C GLU A 711 19.29 -9.54 -0.65
N PRO A 712 19.45 -9.81 0.67
CA PRO A 712 19.89 -11.12 1.13
C PRO A 712 18.79 -12.18 1.09
N LEU A 713 19.21 -13.45 1.14
CA LEU A 713 18.33 -14.56 1.50
C LEU A 713 18.14 -14.59 3.02
N ILE A 714 16.90 -14.51 3.48
CA ILE A 714 16.52 -14.54 4.90
C ILE A 714 15.99 -15.93 5.26
N THR A 715 16.65 -16.59 6.22
CA THR A 715 16.26 -17.94 6.71
C THR A 715 16.16 -18.05 8.23
N SER A 716 16.48 -16.98 8.96
CA SER A 716 16.69 -16.97 10.41
C SER A 716 15.46 -16.58 11.24
N TRP A 717 14.35 -16.22 10.59
CA TRP A 717 13.13 -15.73 11.21
C TRP A 717 11.99 -16.73 11.07
N GLU A 718 11.26 -17.01 12.17
CA GLU A 718 10.17 -17.99 12.17
C GLU A 718 8.96 -17.54 11.35
N THR A 719 8.73 -16.22 11.25
CA THR A 719 7.67 -15.63 10.44
C THR A 719 8.12 -14.26 9.91
N MET A 720 7.80 -14.01 8.64
CA MET A 720 7.83 -12.69 8.01
C MET A 720 6.60 -12.54 7.13
N SER A 721 5.90 -11.40 7.26
CA SER A 721 4.54 -11.24 6.76
C SER A 721 4.43 -10.80 5.30
N ASN A 722 5.51 -10.27 4.71
CA ASN A 722 5.52 -9.75 3.34
C ASN A 722 6.83 -10.17 2.65
N GLY A 723 6.78 -10.29 1.32
CA GLY A 723 7.95 -10.47 0.45
C GLY A 723 7.86 -9.40 -0.62
N ALA A 724 8.90 -8.59 -0.77
CA ALA A 724 8.97 -7.54 -1.76
C ALA A 724 10.43 -7.29 -2.10
N SER A 725 10.85 -7.76 -3.28
CA SER A 725 12.26 -7.71 -3.62
C SER A 725 12.69 -6.32 -4.12
N GLY A 726 13.76 -5.79 -3.55
CA GLY A 726 14.45 -4.56 -3.98
C GLY A 726 15.30 -4.72 -5.25
N SER A 727 15.43 -5.94 -5.77
CA SER A 727 16.25 -6.30 -6.94
C SER A 727 15.60 -5.96 -8.29
N PHE A 728 15.25 -4.68 -8.52
CA PHE A 728 14.39 -4.28 -9.66
C PHE A 728 14.98 -4.59 -11.03
N ASN A 729 16.30 -4.66 -11.17
CA ASN A 729 16.94 -5.02 -12.42
C ASN A 729 16.55 -6.43 -12.87
N TYR A 730 16.40 -7.38 -11.94
CA TYR A 730 15.97 -8.74 -12.25
C TYR A 730 14.45 -8.82 -12.44
N ILE A 731 13.67 -8.22 -11.55
CA ILE A 731 12.20 -8.35 -11.56
C ILE A 731 11.55 -7.58 -12.73
N ARG A 732 12.24 -6.56 -13.26
CA ARG A 732 11.80 -5.78 -14.42
C ARG A 732 12.62 -6.08 -15.70
N GLY A 733 13.64 -6.93 -15.61
CA GLY A 733 14.38 -7.45 -16.78
C GLY A 733 15.39 -6.49 -17.42
N PHE A 734 15.91 -5.48 -16.71
CA PHE A 734 16.91 -4.55 -17.28
C PHE A 734 18.34 -4.85 -16.84
N ASP A 735 19.28 -4.63 -17.76
CA ASP A 735 20.72 -4.77 -17.51
C ASP A 735 21.28 -3.64 -16.66
N MET A 736 22.21 -4.00 -15.78
CA MET A 736 22.95 -3.06 -14.93
C MET A 736 24.37 -3.57 -14.66
N VAL A 737 25.33 -2.66 -14.47
CA VAL A 737 26.69 -2.98 -14.01
C VAL A 737 26.97 -2.29 -12.68
N THR A 738 27.41 -3.05 -11.68
CA THR A 738 27.78 -2.50 -10.38
C THR A 738 29.28 -2.19 -10.32
N CYS A 739 29.64 -0.94 -10.10
CA CYS A 739 31.02 -0.53 -9.89
C CYS A 739 31.35 -0.53 -8.39
N VAL A 740 32.21 -1.45 -7.95
CA VAL A 740 32.62 -1.58 -6.53
C VAL A 740 34.07 -1.16 -6.27
N LYS A 741 34.81 -0.76 -7.32
CA LYS A 741 36.23 -0.41 -7.25
C LYS A 741 36.42 1.10 -7.35
N PRO A 742 37.03 1.76 -6.34
CA PRO A 742 37.27 3.21 -6.38
C PRO A 742 38.12 3.67 -7.58
N ALA A 743 39.02 2.81 -8.07
CA ALA A 743 39.85 3.11 -9.24
C ALA A 743 39.05 3.18 -10.56
N GLU A 744 38.03 2.34 -10.70
CA GLU A 744 37.11 2.36 -11.86
C GLU A 744 36.20 3.59 -11.74
N TYR A 745 35.63 3.83 -10.55
CA TYR A 745 34.79 5.00 -10.31
C TYR A 745 35.51 6.33 -10.57
N SER A 746 36.78 6.47 -10.18
CA SER A 746 37.55 7.68 -10.47
C SER A 746 37.59 8.01 -11.97
N ALA A 747 37.59 7.01 -12.86
CA ALA A 747 37.54 7.23 -14.30
C ALA A 747 36.12 7.52 -14.79
N ILE A 748 35.11 6.89 -14.18
CA ILE A 748 33.69 7.13 -14.47
C ILE A 748 33.29 8.55 -14.09
N ALA A 749 33.73 9.02 -12.92
CA ALA A 749 33.48 10.37 -12.42
C ALA A 749 33.98 11.45 -13.40
N ASP A 750 35.14 11.22 -14.04
CA ASP A 750 35.70 12.12 -15.07
C ASP A 750 34.88 12.14 -16.37
N ALA A 751 34.03 11.13 -16.60
CA ALA A 751 33.18 10.98 -17.77
C ALA A 751 31.73 11.45 -17.57
N LEU A 752 31.35 11.86 -16.35
CA LEU A 752 30.00 12.33 -16.05
C LEU A 752 29.69 13.63 -16.81
N GLY A 753 28.58 13.60 -17.53
CA GLY A 753 28.03 14.76 -18.22
C GLY A 753 26.91 15.41 -17.41
N ARG A 754 25.73 15.50 -18.02
CA ARG A 754 24.56 16.15 -17.42
C ARG A 754 23.90 15.26 -16.37
N THR A 755 23.59 15.84 -15.21
CA THR A 755 22.65 15.28 -14.23
C THR A 755 21.21 15.63 -14.60
N ILE A 756 20.33 14.63 -14.61
CA ILE A 756 18.89 14.81 -14.82
C ILE A 756 18.23 15.03 -13.46
N THR A 757 17.29 15.97 -13.43
CA THR A 757 16.47 16.33 -12.26
C THR A 757 15.01 16.11 -12.59
N TYR A 758 14.12 16.16 -11.59
CA TYR A 758 12.68 16.00 -11.81
C TYR A 758 12.13 16.96 -12.89
N ASP A 759 12.45 18.25 -12.81
CA ASP A 759 12.06 19.27 -13.79
C ASP A 759 12.52 18.97 -15.23
N THR A 760 13.61 18.22 -15.37
CA THR A 760 14.21 17.94 -16.67
C THR A 760 14.08 16.48 -17.12
N LEU A 761 13.43 15.65 -16.30
CA LEU A 761 13.14 14.25 -16.57
C LEU A 761 12.23 14.10 -17.78
N GLN A 762 11.08 14.77 -17.80
CA GLN A 762 10.12 14.57 -18.87
C GLN A 762 10.66 14.96 -20.25
N PRO A 763 11.36 16.10 -20.43
CA PRO A 763 12.06 16.38 -21.68
C PRO A 763 13.12 15.33 -22.04
N PHE A 764 13.85 14.80 -21.05
CA PHE A 764 14.85 13.75 -21.27
C PHE A 764 14.21 12.45 -21.77
N LEU A 765 13.14 11.98 -21.11
CA LEU A 765 12.41 10.78 -21.53
C LEU A 765 11.81 10.96 -22.92
N GLN A 766 11.18 12.11 -23.22
CA GLN A 766 10.64 12.40 -24.55
C GLN A 766 11.68 12.37 -25.68
N GLU A 767 12.92 12.75 -25.39
CA GLU A 767 14.00 12.76 -26.38
C GLU A 767 14.70 11.40 -26.51
N ASN A 768 14.85 10.66 -25.41
CA ASN A 768 15.76 9.51 -25.35
C ASN A 768 15.06 8.16 -25.16
N ALA A 769 13.90 8.12 -24.49
CA ALA A 769 13.12 6.91 -24.28
C ALA A 769 12.27 6.58 -25.52
N VAL A 770 12.97 6.27 -26.61
CA VAL A 770 12.41 6.02 -27.94
C VAL A 770 12.93 4.70 -28.50
N SER A 771 12.20 4.12 -29.45
CA SER A 771 12.64 2.93 -30.18
C SER A 771 14.02 3.13 -30.84
N GLN A 772 14.87 2.13 -30.75
CA GLN A 772 16.21 2.12 -31.33
C GLN A 772 16.31 1.06 -32.43
N PHE A 773 17.00 1.44 -33.52
CA PHE A 773 17.13 0.61 -34.72
C PHE A 773 18.59 0.40 -35.09
N THR A 774 18.96 -0.85 -35.33
CA THR A 774 20.25 -1.24 -35.90
C THR A 774 20.04 -2.04 -37.20
N GLY A 775 21.12 -2.33 -37.94
CA GLY A 775 21.04 -3.14 -39.16
C GLY A 775 20.65 -2.35 -40.43
N GLU A 776 20.06 -3.04 -41.41
CA GLU A 776 19.77 -2.47 -42.74
C GLU A 776 18.34 -1.91 -42.82
N GLU A 777 18.21 -0.62 -43.19
CA GLU A 777 16.92 0.00 -43.49
C GLU A 777 16.25 -0.58 -44.74
N GLY A 778 14.91 -0.64 -44.74
CA GLY A 778 14.11 -1.05 -45.91
C GLY A 778 14.06 -2.55 -46.17
N GLY A 779 14.58 -3.38 -45.26
CA GLY A 779 14.35 -4.82 -45.18
C GLY A 779 13.16 -5.17 -44.27
N ASP A 780 13.21 -6.37 -43.67
CA ASP A 780 12.34 -6.73 -42.55
C ASP A 780 13.03 -6.35 -41.24
N VAL A 781 12.27 -6.24 -40.15
CA VAL A 781 12.78 -5.85 -38.83
C VAL A 781 12.45 -6.95 -37.84
N ILE A 782 13.49 -7.45 -37.18
CA ILE A 782 13.36 -8.29 -35.99
C ILE A 782 13.07 -7.36 -34.81
N ILE A 783 11.98 -7.60 -34.10
CA ILE A 783 11.65 -6.93 -32.84
C ILE A 783 12.06 -7.86 -31.71
N SER A 784 12.99 -7.40 -30.88
CA SER A 784 13.41 -8.14 -29.69
C SER A 784 12.24 -8.31 -28.74
N ASN A 785 12.04 -9.54 -28.27
CA ASN A 785 10.98 -9.92 -27.35
C ASN A 785 11.45 -9.86 -25.89
N ALA A 786 11.81 -8.65 -25.45
CA ALA A 786 12.42 -8.39 -24.15
C ALA A 786 11.59 -7.48 -23.25
N SER A 787 10.38 -7.08 -23.65
CA SER A 787 9.54 -6.16 -22.86
C SER A 787 8.04 -6.29 -23.17
N GLU A 788 7.22 -5.78 -22.26
CA GLU A 788 5.80 -5.60 -22.49
C GLU A 788 5.52 -4.57 -23.59
N SER A 789 6.38 -3.57 -23.83
CA SER A 789 6.23 -2.67 -24.99
C SER A 789 6.41 -3.42 -26.31
N SER A 790 7.31 -4.39 -26.39
CA SER A 790 7.44 -5.28 -27.56
C SER A 790 6.16 -6.09 -27.80
N THR A 791 5.60 -6.65 -26.73
CA THR A 791 4.33 -7.40 -26.79
C THR A 791 3.17 -6.49 -27.24
N ALA A 792 3.06 -5.29 -26.67
CA ALA A 792 2.03 -4.32 -27.02
C ALA A 792 2.16 -3.84 -28.48
N ALA A 793 3.38 -3.62 -28.97
CA ALA A 793 3.62 -3.27 -30.36
C ALA A 793 3.20 -4.37 -31.33
N VAL A 794 3.49 -5.64 -31.02
CA VAL A 794 3.02 -6.78 -31.81
C VAL A 794 1.49 -6.83 -31.84
N ASN A 795 0.84 -6.65 -30.69
CA ASN A 795 -0.62 -6.58 -30.60
C ASN A 795 -1.19 -5.40 -31.41
N ALA A 796 -0.56 -4.22 -31.37
CA ALA A 796 -0.98 -3.06 -32.15
C ALA A 796 -0.88 -3.32 -33.67
N LEU A 797 0.20 -3.96 -34.13
CA LEU A 797 0.38 -4.33 -35.54
C LEU A 797 -0.67 -5.34 -36.01
N LEU A 798 -0.89 -6.40 -35.23
CA LEU A 798 -1.89 -7.43 -35.53
C LEU A 798 -3.31 -6.84 -35.53
N GLY A 799 -3.64 -5.98 -34.56
CA GLY A 799 -4.91 -5.26 -34.49
C GLY A 799 -5.15 -4.33 -35.69
N ALA A 800 -4.08 -3.76 -36.26
CA ALA A 800 -4.12 -2.98 -37.50
C ALA A 800 -4.18 -3.85 -38.78
N GLY A 801 -4.21 -5.18 -38.64
CA GLY A 801 -4.25 -6.13 -39.76
C GLY A 801 -2.91 -6.25 -40.50
N LYS A 802 -1.80 -5.86 -39.86
CA LYS A 802 -0.45 -6.03 -40.40
C LYS A 802 0.06 -7.45 -40.15
N GLN A 803 1.04 -7.87 -40.95
CA GLN A 803 1.62 -9.22 -40.83
C GLN A 803 2.81 -9.18 -39.89
N VAL A 804 2.71 -9.92 -38.79
CA VAL A 804 3.80 -10.18 -37.85
C VAL A 804 3.99 -11.69 -37.73
N ALA A 805 5.23 -12.14 -37.58
CA ALA A 805 5.56 -13.53 -37.37
C ALA A 805 6.46 -13.71 -36.14
N MET A 806 6.41 -14.89 -35.52
CA MET A 806 7.37 -15.29 -34.49
C MET A 806 8.45 -16.16 -35.13
N ILE A 807 9.70 -15.91 -34.77
CA ILE A 807 10.85 -16.68 -35.24
C ILE A 807 10.94 -17.96 -34.40
N THR A 808 10.97 -19.12 -35.05
CA THR A 808 10.83 -20.42 -34.38
C THR A 808 12.09 -21.26 -34.32
N GLU A 809 13.14 -20.87 -35.05
CA GLU A 809 14.44 -21.54 -35.08
C GLU A 809 15.57 -20.52 -35.27
N GLY A 810 16.79 -20.91 -34.90
CA GLY A 810 17.99 -20.10 -35.13
C GLY A 810 18.32 -19.16 -33.99
N GLU A 811 19.14 -18.16 -34.28
CA GLU A 811 19.71 -17.21 -33.31
C GLU A 811 18.66 -16.30 -32.67
N TYR A 812 17.60 -15.95 -33.40
CA TYR A 812 16.53 -15.05 -32.95
C TYR A 812 15.26 -15.80 -32.54
N LYS A 813 15.38 -17.07 -32.16
CA LYS A 813 14.19 -17.86 -31.80
C LYS A 813 13.52 -17.21 -30.58
N GLY A 814 12.21 -16.98 -30.67
CA GLY A 814 11.45 -16.29 -29.63
C GLY A 814 11.14 -14.82 -29.96
N ASP A 815 11.92 -14.20 -30.84
CA ASP A 815 11.68 -12.84 -31.30
C ASP A 815 10.58 -12.76 -32.37
N PHE A 816 10.15 -11.54 -32.67
CA PHE A 816 9.17 -11.25 -33.71
C PHE A 816 9.82 -10.67 -34.97
N ILE A 817 9.15 -10.80 -36.10
CA ILE A 817 9.57 -10.18 -37.37
C ILE A 817 8.39 -9.53 -38.09
N CYS A 818 8.60 -8.33 -38.61
CA CYS A 818 7.63 -7.59 -39.43
C CYS A 818 8.34 -6.78 -40.53
N SER A 819 7.58 -6.10 -41.40
CA SER A 819 8.17 -5.22 -42.40
C SER A 819 8.72 -3.93 -41.77
N TYR A 820 9.72 -3.29 -42.38
CA TYR A 820 10.21 -1.99 -41.90
C TYR A 820 9.13 -0.90 -41.85
N GLU A 821 8.19 -0.88 -42.80
CA GLU A 821 7.06 0.05 -42.78
C GLU A 821 6.14 -0.19 -41.58
N ASP A 822 5.90 -1.45 -41.24
CA ASP A 822 5.07 -1.82 -40.09
C ASP A 822 5.77 -1.47 -38.78
N TRP A 823 7.04 -1.81 -38.62
CA TRP A 823 7.84 -1.39 -37.45
C TRP A 823 7.79 0.13 -37.25
N GLN A 824 7.98 0.90 -38.32
CA GLN A 824 7.90 2.37 -38.26
C GLN A 824 6.54 2.88 -37.75
N SER A 825 5.45 2.16 -38.05
CA SER A 825 4.10 2.55 -37.65
C SER A 825 3.82 2.44 -36.15
N VAL A 826 4.66 1.69 -35.40
CA VAL A 826 4.54 1.52 -33.94
C VAL A 826 5.74 2.07 -33.16
N SER A 827 6.89 2.25 -33.80
CA SER A 827 8.14 2.70 -33.16
C SER A 827 8.09 4.07 -32.44
N ALA A 828 7.08 4.90 -32.73
CA ALA A 828 6.88 6.19 -32.08
C ALA A 828 6.07 6.12 -30.78
N ASP A 829 5.25 5.08 -30.62
CA ASP A 829 4.34 4.89 -29.49
C ASP A 829 4.88 3.83 -28.49
N HIS A 830 5.95 3.12 -28.88
CA HIS A 830 6.58 2.03 -28.14
C HIS A 830 8.10 2.22 -28.05
N ILE A 831 8.73 1.67 -27.01
CA ILE A 831 10.18 1.65 -26.84
C ILE A 831 10.68 0.27 -27.23
N LEU A 832 11.15 0.14 -28.48
CA LEU A 832 11.51 -1.15 -29.09
C LEU A 832 12.99 -1.20 -29.44
N THR A 833 13.56 -2.40 -29.32
CA THR A 833 14.84 -2.75 -29.96
C THR A 833 14.56 -3.47 -31.28
N GLY A 834 14.91 -2.81 -32.40
CA GLY A 834 14.70 -3.31 -33.75
C GLY A 834 16.01 -3.59 -34.49
N THR A 835 16.10 -4.77 -35.13
CA THR A 835 17.25 -5.15 -35.98
C THR A 835 16.80 -5.36 -37.42
N GLY A 836 17.21 -4.46 -38.31
CA GLY A 836 16.93 -4.53 -39.74
C GLY A 836 17.72 -5.62 -40.44
N VAL A 837 17.00 -6.52 -41.12
CA VAL A 837 17.56 -7.68 -41.82
C VAL A 837 17.08 -7.73 -43.26
N LYS A 838 17.98 -8.10 -44.17
CA LYS A 838 17.71 -8.20 -45.60
C LYS A 838 17.95 -9.62 -46.09
N ASP A 839 16.92 -10.20 -46.71
CA ASP A 839 16.91 -11.61 -47.13
C ASP A 839 17.37 -12.57 -46.01
N PRO A 840 16.84 -12.45 -44.78
CA PRO A 840 17.31 -13.28 -43.69
C PRO A 840 16.95 -14.75 -43.90
N ASP A 841 17.88 -15.66 -43.63
CA ASP A 841 17.62 -17.12 -43.58
C ASP A 841 17.00 -17.47 -42.23
N LEU A 842 15.75 -17.05 -42.03
CA LEU A 842 14.99 -17.24 -40.78
C LEU A 842 13.79 -18.15 -41.01
N THR A 843 13.59 -19.06 -40.06
CA THR A 843 12.34 -19.83 -39.95
C THR A 843 11.39 -19.05 -39.04
N ALA A 844 10.38 -18.40 -39.61
CA ALA A 844 9.37 -17.67 -38.86
C ALA A 844 7.97 -17.98 -39.40
N TYR A 845 6.98 -18.02 -38.52
CA TYR A 845 5.59 -18.32 -38.85
C TYR A 845 4.66 -17.19 -38.43
N VAL A 846 3.69 -16.88 -39.29
CA VAL A 846 2.76 -15.76 -39.11
C VAL A 846 1.87 -16.01 -37.89
N ILE A 847 1.75 -15.00 -37.03
CA ILE A 847 0.77 -14.96 -35.93
C ILE A 847 -0.58 -14.57 -36.55
N GLU A 848 -1.61 -15.39 -36.32
CA GLU A 848 -2.91 -15.22 -37.01
C GLU A 848 -3.60 -13.91 -36.66
N LYS A 849 -3.59 -13.54 -35.37
CA LYS A 849 -4.33 -12.41 -34.80
C LYS A 849 -3.83 -12.08 -33.39
N THR A 850 -4.22 -10.90 -32.89
CA THR A 850 -4.20 -10.61 -31.45
C THR A 850 -5.23 -11.48 -30.73
N PRO A 851 -4.82 -12.33 -29.77
CA PRO A 851 -5.74 -13.10 -28.95
C PRO A 851 -6.57 -12.17 -28.06
N LYS A 852 -7.90 -12.37 -28.05
CA LYS A 852 -8.76 -11.77 -27.03
C LYS A 852 -8.76 -12.64 -25.76
N VAL A 853 -8.44 -12.08 -24.61
CA VAL A 853 -8.21 -12.83 -23.36
C VAL A 853 -9.42 -12.72 -22.42
N TYR A 854 -9.86 -13.83 -21.85
CA TYR A 854 -10.69 -13.84 -20.64
C TYR A 854 -9.78 -14.06 -19.43
N ILE A 855 -9.89 -13.19 -18.44
CA ILE A 855 -9.11 -13.30 -17.20
C ILE A 855 -9.90 -14.15 -16.20
N SER A 856 -9.32 -15.19 -15.61
CA SER A 856 -10.03 -15.97 -14.60
C SER A 856 -10.42 -15.09 -13.41
N GLY A 857 -11.57 -15.37 -12.78
CA GLY A 857 -12.11 -14.52 -11.70
C GLY A 857 -12.87 -13.28 -12.18
N THR A 858 -12.98 -13.01 -13.49
CA THR A 858 -13.73 -11.85 -14.02
C THR A 858 -15.17 -11.80 -13.49
N LYS A 859 -15.87 -12.94 -13.42
CA LYS A 859 -17.27 -12.97 -12.98
C LYS A 859 -17.41 -12.60 -11.51
N GLU A 860 -16.50 -13.07 -10.67
CA GLU A 860 -16.46 -12.71 -9.26
C GLU A 860 -16.16 -11.22 -9.10
N ALA A 861 -15.09 -10.73 -9.73
CA ALA A 861 -14.67 -9.33 -9.66
C ALA A 861 -15.80 -8.36 -10.05
N LEU A 862 -16.55 -8.66 -11.11
CA LEU A 862 -17.60 -7.80 -11.62
C LEU A 862 -18.99 -8.05 -10.99
N THR A 863 -19.08 -8.85 -9.93
CA THR A 863 -20.35 -9.08 -9.23
C THR A 863 -20.76 -7.82 -8.46
N PRO A 864 -21.94 -7.21 -8.75
CA PRO A 864 -22.39 -6.03 -8.03
C PRO A 864 -22.72 -6.34 -6.57
N ALA A 865 -22.19 -5.52 -5.65
CA ALA A 865 -22.49 -5.61 -4.24
C ALA A 865 -23.97 -5.25 -3.97
N PRO A 866 -24.66 -5.96 -3.05
CA PRO A 866 -26.06 -5.72 -2.74
C PRO A 866 -26.31 -4.47 -1.88
N ASP A 867 -25.27 -3.92 -1.26
CA ASP A 867 -25.26 -2.75 -0.38
C ASP A 867 -23.92 -2.01 -0.50
N GLY A 868 -23.91 -0.72 -0.12
CA GLY A 868 -22.72 0.14 -0.28
C GLY A 868 -22.31 0.38 -1.74
N TYR A 869 -21.01 0.54 -1.97
CA TYR A 869 -20.41 0.76 -3.29
C TYR A 869 -20.60 -0.47 -4.19
N VAL A 870 -21.15 -0.24 -5.38
CA VAL A 870 -21.62 -1.31 -6.27
C VAL A 870 -20.52 -2.25 -6.78
N TYR A 871 -19.29 -1.77 -6.99
CA TYR A 871 -18.16 -2.59 -7.45
C TYR A 871 -17.09 -2.77 -6.38
N ASN A 872 -17.51 -2.89 -5.11
CA ASN A 872 -16.61 -3.15 -3.99
C ASN A 872 -15.77 -4.43 -4.16
N THR A 873 -16.36 -5.50 -4.71
CA THR A 873 -15.66 -6.77 -4.95
C THR A 873 -14.48 -6.61 -5.91
N LEU A 874 -14.68 -5.86 -7.01
CA LEU A 874 -13.65 -5.58 -8.02
C LEU A 874 -12.39 -5.01 -7.39
N VAL A 875 -12.51 -4.05 -6.47
CA VAL A 875 -11.33 -3.39 -5.87
C VAL A 875 -10.82 -4.07 -4.60
N THR A 876 -11.67 -4.74 -3.83
CA THR A 876 -11.30 -5.22 -2.48
C THR A 876 -10.79 -6.66 -2.47
N THR A 877 -11.48 -7.57 -3.15
CA THR A 877 -11.25 -9.02 -2.98
C THR A 877 -10.73 -9.70 -4.24
N SER A 878 -10.49 -8.95 -5.31
CA SER A 878 -10.10 -9.48 -6.62
C SER A 878 -8.66 -9.08 -6.99
N SER A 879 -7.72 -9.20 -6.05
CA SER A 879 -6.30 -8.82 -6.24
C SER A 879 -5.65 -9.52 -7.43
N ASP A 880 -5.80 -10.85 -7.54
CA ASP A 880 -5.23 -11.64 -8.63
C ASP A 880 -5.75 -11.16 -9.99
N TYR A 881 -7.08 -11.05 -10.12
CA TYR A 881 -7.73 -10.50 -11.32
C TYR A 881 -7.21 -9.11 -11.69
N ASN A 882 -6.99 -8.22 -10.71
CA ASN A 882 -6.48 -6.88 -10.98
C ASN A 882 -5.02 -6.85 -11.39
N ASN A 883 -4.16 -7.65 -10.76
CA ASN A 883 -2.76 -7.83 -11.15
C ASN A 883 -2.69 -8.31 -12.61
N GLU A 884 -3.53 -9.28 -12.96
CA GLU A 884 -3.62 -9.84 -14.30
C GLU A 884 -4.20 -8.85 -15.32
N ARG A 885 -5.22 -8.08 -14.94
CA ARG A 885 -5.81 -7.03 -15.77
C ARG A 885 -4.76 -5.97 -16.12
N ILE A 886 -4.02 -5.49 -15.12
CA ILE A 886 -2.92 -4.53 -15.32
C ILE A 886 -1.85 -5.13 -16.24
N ALA A 887 -1.44 -6.38 -16.01
CA ALA A 887 -0.46 -7.05 -16.87
C ALA A 887 -0.94 -7.19 -18.33
N MET A 888 -2.21 -7.58 -18.55
CA MET A 888 -2.79 -7.69 -19.89
C MET A 888 -2.87 -6.33 -20.59
N GLU A 889 -3.24 -5.28 -19.85
CA GLU A 889 -3.29 -3.91 -20.36
C GLU A 889 -1.90 -3.41 -20.77
N LEU A 890 -0.87 -3.63 -19.94
CA LEU A 890 0.52 -3.26 -20.22
C LEU A 890 1.09 -4.00 -21.44
N MET A 891 0.72 -5.27 -21.63
CA MET A 891 1.07 -6.06 -22.81
C MET A 891 0.19 -5.78 -24.04
N GLY A 892 -0.81 -4.91 -23.94
CA GLY A 892 -1.69 -4.55 -25.05
C GLY A 892 -2.65 -5.66 -25.50
N PHE A 893 -2.96 -6.64 -24.65
CA PHE A 893 -3.97 -7.65 -24.94
C PHE A 893 -5.38 -7.09 -24.71
N GLY A 894 -6.29 -7.36 -25.64
CA GLY A 894 -7.71 -7.04 -25.45
C GLY A 894 -8.37 -8.06 -24.53
N THR A 895 -9.09 -7.59 -23.51
CA THR A 895 -9.82 -8.46 -22.56
C THR A 895 -11.31 -8.60 -22.90
N THR A 896 -11.99 -9.60 -22.34
CA THR A 896 -13.42 -9.85 -22.51
C THR A 896 -14.06 -10.38 -21.23
N GLU A 897 -15.28 -9.92 -20.93
CA GLU A 897 -16.09 -10.44 -19.82
C GLU A 897 -16.93 -11.67 -20.23
N ASP A 898 -17.17 -11.83 -21.53
CA ASP A 898 -17.84 -13.00 -22.09
C ASP A 898 -16.79 -14.01 -22.56
N VAL A 899 -16.66 -15.11 -21.83
CA VAL A 899 -15.71 -16.18 -22.15
C VAL A 899 -15.99 -16.85 -23.50
N ALA A 900 -17.23 -16.79 -24.01
CA ALA A 900 -17.55 -17.31 -25.34
C ALA A 900 -16.94 -16.47 -26.47
N MET A 901 -16.49 -15.25 -26.16
CA MET A 901 -15.79 -14.35 -27.07
C MET A 901 -14.26 -14.39 -26.87
N ALA A 902 -13.77 -15.21 -25.96
CA ALA A 902 -12.35 -15.35 -25.65
C ALA A 902 -11.66 -16.29 -26.63
N ASP A 903 -10.45 -15.91 -27.01
CA ASP A 903 -9.52 -16.75 -27.76
C ASP A 903 -8.62 -17.56 -26.83
N ALA A 904 -8.30 -17.01 -25.65
CA ALA A 904 -7.53 -17.67 -24.62
C ALA A 904 -8.07 -17.30 -23.23
N VAL A 905 -7.79 -18.16 -22.25
CA VAL A 905 -8.01 -17.88 -20.83
C VAL A 905 -6.65 -17.67 -20.16
N VAL A 906 -6.53 -16.66 -19.32
CA VAL A 906 -5.31 -16.37 -18.55
C VAL A 906 -5.70 -16.08 -17.11
N GLY A 907 -4.88 -16.46 -16.14
CA GLY A 907 -5.00 -15.91 -14.80
C GLY A 907 -4.65 -16.87 -13.67
N GLY A 908 -4.59 -16.31 -12.48
CA GLY A 908 -4.22 -16.95 -11.23
C GLY A 908 -5.41 -17.50 -10.46
N CYS A 909 -6.58 -16.88 -10.63
CA CYS A 909 -7.83 -17.38 -10.09
C CYS A 909 -8.19 -18.76 -10.69
N GLY A 910 -8.84 -19.61 -9.89
CA GLY A 910 -9.38 -20.88 -10.35
C GLY A 910 -10.38 -20.72 -11.50
N LEU A 911 -10.41 -21.68 -12.43
CA LEU A 911 -11.34 -21.65 -13.56
C LEU A 911 -12.79 -21.87 -13.12
N GLU A 912 -13.66 -20.92 -13.44
CA GLU A 912 -15.11 -21.02 -13.27
C GLU A 912 -15.72 -21.98 -14.31
N GLU A 913 -16.95 -22.47 -14.08
CA GLU A 913 -17.64 -23.46 -14.94
C GLU A 913 -17.54 -23.17 -16.45
N GLU A 914 -17.79 -21.93 -16.86
CA GLU A 914 -17.80 -21.54 -18.29
C GLU A 914 -16.39 -21.47 -18.87
N SER A 915 -15.41 -20.96 -18.10
CA SER A 915 -14.01 -20.90 -18.51
C SER A 915 -13.36 -22.29 -18.55
N LEU A 916 -13.66 -23.16 -17.57
CA LEU A 916 -13.25 -24.56 -17.59
C LEU A 916 -13.81 -25.30 -18.81
N ALA A 917 -15.10 -25.09 -19.12
CA ALA A 917 -15.71 -25.67 -20.31
C ALA A 917 -15.06 -25.18 -21.61
N ALA A 918 -14.70 -23.89 -21.68
CA ALA A 918 -13.96 -23.34 -22.82
C ALA A 918 -12.61 -24.04 -23.01
N VAL A 919 -11.84 -24.21 -21.93
CA VAL A 919 -10.55 -24.93 -21.95
C VAL A 919 -10.73 -26.39 -22.40
N GLN A 920 -11.76 -27.08 -21.91
CA GLN A 920 -12.11 -28.45 -22.35
C GLN A 920 -12.49 -28.53 -23.84
N THR A 921 -12.85 -27.42 -24.48
CA THR A 921 -13.11 -27.37 -25.92
C THR A 921 -11.89 -27.00 -26.75
N GLY A 922 -10.72 -26.84 -26.12
CA GLY A 922 -9.44 -26.54 -26.77
C GLY A 922 -9.04 -25.07 -26.77
N VAL A 923 -9.73 -24.20 -26.02
CA VAL A 923 -9.27 -22.83 -25.78
C VAL A 923 -7.96 -22.89 -24.97
N PRO A 924 -6.85 -22.29 -25.45
CA PRO A 924 -5.59 -22.25 -24.73
C PRO A 924 -5.73 -21.61 -23.34
N TYR A 925 -5.04 -22.18 -22.35
CA TYR A 925 -5.01 -21.67 -20.98
C TYR A 925 -3.59 -21.39 -20.51
N VAL A 926 -3.36 -20.21 -19.95
CA VAL A 926 -2.15 -19.86 -19.20
C VAL A 926 -2.54 -19.58 -17.75
N GLY A 927 -2.25 -20.52 -16.85
CA GLY A 927 -2.58 -20.40 -15.43
C GLY A 927 -1.35 -20.26 -14.54
N PHE A 928 -1.50 -19.59 -13.41
CA PHE A 928 -0.45 -19.41 -12.41
C PHE A 928 -1.02 -19.40 -10.99
N THR A 929 -0.20 -19.45 -9.94
CA THR A 929 -0.62 -19.61 -8.54
C THR A 929 -1.24 -20.97 -8.17
N ALA A 930 -1.33 -21.24 -6.87
CA ALA A 930 -1.93 -22.45 -6.32
C ALA A 930 -3.40 -22.65 -6.74
N ASN A 931 -4.21 -21.58 -6.82
CA ASN A 931 -5.65 -21.68 -7.10
C ASN A 931 -5.95 -22.19 -8.52
N ALA A 932 -5.25 -21.65 -9.52
CA ALA A 932 -5.31 -22.15 -10.89
C ALA A 932 -4.83 -23.60 -10.98
N VAL A 933 -3.71 -23.91 -10.34
CA VAL A 933 -3.09 -25.24 -10.38
C VAL A 933 -4.00 -26.29 -9.75
N GLU A 934 -4.59 -26.02 -8.59
CA GLU A 934 -5.54 -26.91 -7.91
C GLU A 934 -6.73 -27.20 -8.82
N THR A 935 -7.32 -26.17 -9.44
CA THR A 935 -8.47 -26.36 -10.34
C THR A 935 -8.13 -27.29 -11.50
N ILE A 936 -6.96 -27.13 -12.12
CA ILE A 936 -6.51 -27.99 -13.23
C ILE A 936 -6.20 -29.40 -12.75
N GLN A 937 -5.55 -29.55 -11.59
CA GLN A 937 -5.27 -30.84 -10.98
C GLN A 937 -6.56 -31.64 -10.76
N GLU A 938 -7.58 -31.03 -10.17
CA GLU A 938 -8.83 -31.71 -9.85
C GLU A 938 -9.68 -31.99 -11.10
N SER A 939 -9.75 -31.02 -12.02
CA SER A 939 -10.74 -31.03 -13.09
C SER A 939 -10.25 -31.62 -14.41
N LEU A 940 -8.95 -31.51 -14.72
CA LEU A 940 -8.41 -31.88 -16.04
C LEU A 940 -7.25 -32.88 -15.93
N LEU A 941 -6.30 -32.67 -15.02
CA LEU A 941 -5.01 -33.35 -14.98
C LEU A 941 -4.70 -33.94 -13.58
N PRO A 942 -5.41 -34.99 -13.12
CA PRO A 942 -5.26 -35.56 -11.77
C PRO A 942 -3.91 -36.26 -11.50
N GLY A 943 -3.05 -36.35 -12.51
CA GLY A 943 -1.67 -36.83 -12.36
C GLY A 943 -0.67 -35.73 -11.97
N LEU A 944 -1.09 -34.46 -11.99
CA LEU A 944 -0.31 -33.33 -11.52
C LEU A 944 -0.11 -33.42 -10.00
N GLN A 945 1.10 -33.15 -9.52
CA GLN A 945 1.41 -33.09 -8.10
C GLN A 945 2.23 -31.84 -7.80
N THR A 946 1.93 -31.20 -6.68
CA THR A 946 2.62 -30.01 -6.17
C THR A 946 3.30 -30.31 -4.83
N GLY A 947 4.26 -29.46 -4.49
CA GLY A 947 4.81 -29.30 -3.15
C GLY A 947 4.91 -27.80 -2.85
N SER A 948 5.19 -27.48 -1.59
CA SER A 948 5.41 -26.10 -1.12
C SER A 948 6.48 -26.13 -0.04
N ALA A 949 7.29 -25.07 0.05
CA ALA A 949 8.20 -24.85 1.17
C ALA A 949 7.63 -23.80 2.12
N ASP A 950 8.14 -23.71 3.34
CA ASP A 950 7.75 -22.63 4.26
C ASP A 950 8.55 -21.36 3.94
N GLY A 951 7.88 -20.36 3.35
CA GLY A 951 8.50 -19.12 2.92
C GLY A 951 7.52 -18.21 2.18
N VAL A 952 8.00 -17.04 1.78
CA VAL A 952 7.18 -15.99 1.14
C VAL A 952 7.49 -15.87 -0.34
N ASP A 953 8.76 -15.72 -0.69
CA ASP A 953 9.21 -15.51 -2.06
C ASP A 953 10.66 -15.96 -2.26
N CYS A 954 11.10 -16.03 -3.51
CA CYS A 954 12.47 -16.38 -3.86
C CYS A 954 12.84 -15.87 -5.25
N LEU A 955 13.88 -15.04 -5.31
CA LEU A 955 14.61 -14.73 -6.54
C LEU A 955 15.79 -15.68 -6.64
N GLY A 956 15.89 -16.43 -7.74
CA GLY A 956 16.93 -17.45 -7.84
C GLY A 956 17.14 -17.98 -9.24
N TYR A 957 18.25 -18.68 -9.39
CA TYR A 957 18.64 -19.21 -10.69
C TYR A 957 17.76 -20.36 -11.16
N VAL A 958 17.60 -20.44 -12.48
CA VAL A 958 16.82 -21.46 -13.16
C VAL A 958 17.57 -22.07 -14.32
N THR A 959 17.06 -23.21 -14.76
CA THR A 959 17.40 -23.84 -16.04
C THR A 959 16.13 -23.98 -16.87
N TYR A 960 16.31 -24.17 -18.18
CA TYR A 960 15.24 -24.42 -19.14
C TYR A 960 15.39 -25.83 -19.73
N PRO A 961 14.87 -26.89 -19.07
CA PRO A 961 15.11 -28.28 -19.49
C PRO A 961 14.58 -28.61 -20.88
N ALA A 962 13.54 -27.92 -21.34
CA ALA A 962 13.05 -27.98 -22.71
C ALA A 962 13.03 -26.59 -23.34
N GLU A 963 13.70 -26.42 -24.47
CA GLU A 963 13.66 -25.20 -25.27
C GLU A 963 12.37 -25.17 -26.10
N THR A 964 11.49 -24.23 -25.79
CA THR A 964 10.17 -24.02 -26.42
C THR A 964 10.05 -22.58 -26.89
N LEU A 965 8.97 -22.22 -27.58
CA LEU A 965 8.72 -20.80 -27.90
C LEU A 965 8.35 -19.97 -26.67
N VAL A 966 7.89 -20.62 -25.59
CA VAL A 966 7.44 -19.94 -24.37
C VAL A 966 8.61 -19.36 -23.57
N ASN A 967 9.79 -20.00 -23.64
CA ASN A 967 11.00 -19.63 -22.91
C ASN A 967 12.20 -19.29 -23.81
N ALA A 968 12.00 -19.18 -25.13
CA ALA A 968 13.11 -19.01 -26.07
C ALA A 968 13.82 -17.66 -25.92
N SER A 969 13.08 -16.58 -25.62
CA SER A 969 13.66 -15.25 -25.39
C SER A 969 14.62 -15.26 -24.20
N TYR A 970 14.21 -15.77 -23.03
CA TYR A 970 15.09 -15.91 -21.86
C TYR A 970 16.37 -16.71 -22.17
N ILE A 971 16.25 -17.83 -22.89
CA ILE A 971 17.40 -18.67 -23.28
C ILE A 971 18.34 -17.91 -24.22
N MET A 972 17.79 -17.12 -25.15
CA MET A 972 18.54 -16.31 -26.11
C MET A 972 19.28 -15.17 -25.42
N ASP A 973 18.61 -14.46 -24.51
CA ASP A 973 19.16 -13.35 -23.74
C ASP A 973 20.16 -13.83 -22.67
N GLY A 974 20.16 -15.14 -22.38
CA GLY A 974 20.99 -15.74 -21.34
C GLY A 974 20.49 -15.39 -19.94
N ASP A 975 19.24 -14.98 -19.83
CA ASP A 975 18.57 -14.79 -18.56
C ASP A 975 18.29 -16.15 -17.94
N ASP A 976 18.89 -16.38 -16.78
CA ASP A 976 18.78 -17.61 -16.00
C ASP A 976 18.25 -17.33 -14.59
N VAL A 977 17.51 -16.24 -14.41
CA VAL A 977 16.90 -15.83 -13.14
C VAL A 977 15.37 -15.93 -13.24
N PHE A 978 14.72 -16.22 -12.11
CA PHE A 978 13.26 -16.28 -12.02
C PHE A 978 12.83 -15.83 -10.63
N TYR A 979 11.88 -14.89 -10.58
CA TYR A 979 11.24 -14.48 -9.35
C TYR A 979 9.98 -15.30 -9.10
N ALA A 980 9.90 -15.91 -7.92
CA ALA A 980 8.72 -16.65 -7.49
C ALA A 980 8.11 -15.96 -6.28
N VAL A 981 6.90 -15.44 -6.44
CA VAL A 981 6.04 -15.06 -5.31
C VAL A 981 5.30 -16.30 -4.86
N GLY A 982 5.54 -16.71 -3.62
CA GLY A 982 5.22 -18.02 -3.08
C GLY A 982 6.35 -19.04 -3.27
N THR A 983 6.16 -20.20 -2.64
CA THR A 983 7.14 -21.30 -2.58
C THR A 983 6.60 -22.62 -3.14
N ASP A 984 5.53 -22.54 -3.94
CA ASP A 984 4.94 -23.70 -4.60
C ASP A 984 5.80 -24.18 -5.79
N TYR A 985 5.78 -25.49 -6.04
CA TYR A 985 6.49 -26.11 -7.16
C TYR A 985 5.83 -27.42 -7.59
N PHE A 986 6.06 -27.86 -8.83
CA PHE A 986 5.57 -29.14 -9.33
C PHE A 986 6.54 -30.29 -8.99
N THR A 987 5.99 -31.40 -8.48
CA THR A 987 6.74 -32.63 -8.16
C THR A 987 6.50 -33.75 -9.17
N ALA A 988 5.35 -33.74 -9.85
CA ALA A 988 5.04 -34.66 -10.94
C ALA A 988 4.17 -34.00 -11.99
N LEU A 989 4.46 -34.28 -13.27
CA LEU A 989 3.73 -33.75 -14.42
C LEU A 989 3.09 -34.87 -15.24
N PRO A 990 1.99 -34.59 -15.98
CA PRO A 990 1.44 -35.52 -16.96
C PRO A 990 2.47 -35.96 -18.02
N GLU A 991 2.37 -37.20 -18.51
CA GLU A 991 3.22 -37.70 -19.60
C GLU A 991 3.02 -36.86 -20.87
N GLY A 992 4.12 -36.38 -21.46
CA GLY A 992 4.10 -35.49 -22.64
C GLY A 992 4.29 -34.00 -22.32
N SER A 993 4.30 -33.62 -21.04
CA SER A 993 4.60 -32.25 -20.62
C SER A 993 6.03 -31.84 -20.99
N LYS A 994 6.20 -30.56 -21.34
CA LYS A 994 7.52 -29.93 -21.52
C LYS A 994 7.78 -28.99 -20.34
N ILE A 995 8.89 -29.20 -19.65
CA ILE A 995 9.30 -28.35 -18.52
C ILE A 995 9.85 -27.05 -19.09
N LEU A 996 9.18 -25.95 -18.77
CA LEU A 996 9.53 -24.62 -19.26
C LEU A 996 10.63 -24.01 -18.40
N VAL A 997 10.49 -24.08 -17.08
CA VAL A 997 11.41 -23.45 -16.12
C VAL A 997 11.53 -24.32 -14.87
N GLN A 998 12.75 -24.48 -14.36
CA GLN A 998 13.07 -25.28 -13.18
C GLN A 998 14.20 -24.63 -12.39
N ARG A 999 14.14 -24.63 -11.05
CA ARG A 999 15.23 -24.08 -10.21
C ARG A 999 16.57 -24.81 -10.46
N ASP A 1000 17.65 -24.03 -10.50
CA ASP A 1000 19.02 -24.55 -10.54
C ASP A 1000 19.56 -24.74 -9.11
N GLY A 1001 19.20 -25.86 -8.48
CA GLY A 1001 19.65 -26.21 -7.13
C GLY A 1001 21.16 -26.43 -6.99
N SER A 1002 21.96 -26.21 -8.03
CA SER A 1002 23.42 -26.18 -7.94
C SER A 1002 23.99 -24.81 -7.58
N ARG A 1003 23.15 -23.77 -7.59
CA ARG A 1003 23.48 -22.39 -7.26
C ARG A 1003 22.61 -21.93 -6.10
N ASP A 1004 23.19 -21.14 -5.21
CA ASP A 1004 22.44 -20.52 -4.12
C ASP A 1004 21.44 -19.51 -4.70
N PRO A 1005 20.24 -19.37 -4.11
CA PRO A 1005 19.31 -18.29 -4.43
C PRO A 1005 19.97 -16.92 -4.33
N LEU A 1006 19.45 -15.97 -5.09
CA LEU A 1006 19.91 -14.59 -5.06
C LEU A 1006 19.37 -13.87 -3.83
N GLU A 1007 18.08 -14.06 -3.55
CA GLU A 1007 17.30 -13.35 -2.54
C GLU A 1007 16.03 -14.15 -2.21
N GLY A 1008 15.42 -13.88 -1.05
CA GLY A 1008 14.09 -14.36 -0.72
C GLY A 1008 13.90 -14.56 0.77
N VAL A 1009 12.70 -14.99 1.16
CA VAL A 1009 12.35 -15.25 2.55
C VAL A 1009 11.87 -16.69 2.71
N PHE A 1010 12.60 -17.47 3.50
CA PHE A 1010 12.20 -18.81 3.96
C PHE A 1010 12.12 -18.86 5.49
N HIS A 1011 11.13 -19.55 6.02
CA HIS A 1011 10.96 -19.73 7.47
C HIS A 1011 11.76 -20.96 7.98
N GLY A 1012 13.05 -20.96 7.67
CA GLY A 1012 13.99 -22.03 8.00
C GLY A 1012 14.49 -22.82 6.79
N GLU A 1013 15.37 -23.78 7.07
CA GLU A 1013 16.01 -24.63 6.06
C GLU A 1013 15.68 -26.10 6.33
N ASP A 1014 14.84 -26.69 5.49
CA ASP A 1014 14.41 -28.08 5.62
C ASP A 1014 14.31 -28.83 4.27
N GLU A 1015 13.88 -30.10 4.31
CA GLU A 1015 13.74 -30.93 3.10
C GLU A 1015 12.77 -30.33 2.07
N SER A 1016 11.80 -29.51 2.49
CA SER A 1016 10.84 -28.86 1.59
C SER A 1016 11.49 -27.67 0.87
N THR A 1017 12.33 -26.91 1.58
CA THR A 1017 13.15 -25.83 1.02
C THR A 1017 14.11 -26.37 -0.04
N ASP A 1018 14.85 -27.44 0.28
CA ASP A 1018 15.72 -28.13 -0.68
C ASP A 1018 14.94 -28.62 -1.91
N ALA A 1019 13.73 -29.13 -1.72
CA ALA A 1019 12.88 -29.62 -2.80
C ALA A 1019 12.36 -28.48 -3.70
N PHE A 1020 11.98 -27.34 -3.12
CA PHE A 1020 11.63 -26.13 -3.87
C PHE A 1020 12.81 -25.62 -4.70
N LEU A 1021 14.01 -25.55 -4.12
CA LEU A 1021 15.23 -25.12 -4.82
C LEU A 1021 15.69 -26.08 -5.94
N ASN A 1022 15.04 -27.24 -6.08
CA ASN A 1022 15.22 -28.16 -7.21
C ASN A 1022 13.93 -28.35 -8.03
N GLY A 1023 12.87 -27.63 -7.66
CA GLY A 1023 11.49 -27.82 -8.11
C GLY A 1023 11.24 -27.28 -9.52
N ILE A 1024 10.23 -27.85 -10.17
CA ILE A 1024 9.74 -27.39 -11.46
C ILE A 1024 8.81 -26.22 -11.23
N MET A 1025 9.10 -25.08 -11.85
CA MET A 1025 8.34 -23.84 -11.65
C MET A 1025 7.24 -23.65 -12.69
N GLY A 1026 7.40 -24.24 -13.87
CA GLY A 1026 6.40 -24.12 -14.95
C GLY A 1026 6.54 -25.17 -16.04
N PHE A 1027 5.43 -25.51 -16.67
CA PHE A 1027 5.37 -26.48 -17.76
C PHE A 1027 4.26 -26.15 -18.79
N SER A 1028 4.42 -26.68 -20.00
CA SER A 1028 3.38 -26.70 -21.03
C SER A 1028 2.92 -28.14 -21.31
N TYR A 1029 1.64 -28.33 -21.60
CA TYR A 1029 1.01 -29.61 -21.92
C TYR A 1029 -0.03 -29.46 -23.02
N GLU A 1030 0.17 -30.22 -24.10
CA GLU A 1030 -0.83 -30.44 -25.15
C GLU A 1030 -1.18 -31.92 -25.20
N GLY A 1031 -2.45 -32.25 -24.97
CA GLY A 1031 -2.88 -33.64 -24.98
C GLY A 1031 -4.26 -33.86 -24.39
N LYS A 1032 -4.48 -35.09 -23.91
CA LYS A 1032 -5.77 -35.52 -23.40
C LYS A 1032 -5.93 -35.22 -21.90
N ASP A 1033 -7.01 -34.52 -21.54
CA ASP A 1033 -7.45 -34.44 -20.16
C ASP A 1033 -8.00 -35.79 -19.65
N LYS A 1034 -8.42 -35.85 -18.38
CA LYS A 1034 -8.98 -37.06 -17.75
C LYS A 1034 -10.26 -37.58 -18.42
N ASP A 1035 -10.99 -36.74 -19.15
CA ASP A 1035 -12.26 -37.09 -19.80
C ASP A 1035 -12.08 -37.34 -21.32
N GLY A 1036 -10.87 -37.16 -21.86
CA GLY A 1036 -10.50 -37.42 -23.25
C GLY A 1036 -10.64 -36.22 -24.20
N ASN A 1037 -10.78 -35.00 -23.66
CA ASN A 1037 -10.77 -33.76 -24.43
C ASN A 1037 -9.33 -33.36 -24.80
N GLU A 1038 -9.11 -32.74 -25.96
CA GLU A 1038 -7.80 -32.14 -26.27
C GLU A 1038 -7.70 -30.79 -25.56
N VAL A 1039 -6.64 -30.58 -24.77
CA VAL A 1039 -6.39 -29.33 -24.03
C VAL A 1039 -4.99 -28.81 -24.36
N ASN A 1040 -4.81 -27.48 -24.33
CA ASN A 1040 -3.53 -26.78 -24.44
C ASN A 1040 -3.36 -25.91 -23.20
N ILE A 1041 -2.46 -26.30 -22.31
CA ILE A 1041 -2.31 -25.74 -20.97
C ILE A 1041 -0.85 -25.37 -20.74
N THR A 1042 -0.61 -24.13 -20.33
CA THR A 1042 0.65 -23.68 -19.74
C THR A 1042 0.38 -23.32 -18.28
N LEU A 1043 1.14 -23.89 -17.34
CA LEU A 1043 0.99 -23.62 -15.92
C LEU A 1043 2.31 -23.24 -15.27
N PHE A 1044 2.23 -22.27 -14.36
CA PHE A 1044 3.29 -21.91 -13.43
C PHE A 1044 2.81 -22.13 -11.99
N ALA A 1045 3.71 -22.49 -11.09
CA ALA A 1045 3.35 -22.78 -9.70
C ALA A 1045 3.12 -21.50 -8.88
N ASN A 1046 3.76 -20.40 -9.26
CA ASN A 1046 3.76 -19.13 -8.55
C ASN A 1046 3.02 -18.04 -9.32
N SER A 1047 2.83 -16.87 -8.71
CA SER A 1047 2.38 -15.67 -9.43
C SER A 1047 3.36 -15.32 -10.55
N MET A 1048 2.81 -14.72 -11.60
CA MET A 1048 3.54 -14.21 -12.77
C MET A 1048 3.27 -12.71 -13.00
N THR A 1049 2.47 -12.09 -12.13
CA THR A 1049 1.95 -10.72 -12.32
C THR A 1049 1.88 -9.90 -11.03
N GLU A 1050 2.53 -10.38 -9.96
CA GLU A 1050 2.33 -9.85 -8.61
C GLU A 1050 2.46 -8.32 -8.55
N SER A 1051 1.38 -7.68 -8.07
CA SER A 1051 1.27 -6.24 -7.85
C SER A 1051 1.63 -5.37 -9.07
N GLY A 1052 1.59 -5.91 -10.30
CA GLY A 1052 2.04 -5.21 -11.50
C GLY A 1052 3.57 -4.99 -11.58
N HIS A 1053 4.34 -5.52 -10.63
CA HIS A 1053 5.78 -5.29 -10.50
C HIS A 1053 6.64 -6.41 -11.10
N GLN A 1054 6.14 -7.66 -11.06
CA GLN A 1054 6.79 -8.84 -11.64
C GLN A 1054 6.69 -8.84 -13.17
N ARG A 1055 7.46 -7.96 -13.83
CA ARG A 1055 7.29 -7.63 -15.26
C ARG A 1055 8.20 -8.44 -16.17
N ASP A 1056 9.33 -8.92 -15.67
CA ASP A 1056 10.23 -9.77 -16.45
C ASP A 1056 9.52 -11.07 -16.89
N GLU A 1057 8.73 -11.67 -16.00
CA GLU A 1057 7.96 -12.89 -16.28
C GLU A 1057 6.80 -12.73 -17.27
N TYR A 1058 6.44 -11.50 -17.69
CA TYR A 1058 5.35 -11.27 -18.65
C TYR A 1058 5.59 -11.97 -20.00
N ALA A 1059 6.86 -12.09 -20.43
CA ALA A 1059 7.18 -12.74 -21.69
C ALA A 1059 6.79 -14.22 -21.71
N PHE A 1060 6.78 -14.93 -20.57
CA PHE A 1060 6.21 -16.29 -20.51
C PHE A 1060 4.74 -16.31 -20.92
N ILE A 1061 3.94 -15.34 -20.45
CA ILE A 1061 2.51 -15.25 -20.74
C ILE A 1061 2.30 -14.88 -22.21
N SER A 1062 2.94 -13.80 -22.68
CA SER A 1062 2.77 -13.34 -24.06
C SER A 1062 3.25 -14.38 -25.08
N ASN A 1063 4.35 -15.07 -24.80
CA ASN A 1063 4.87 -16.12 -25.68
C ASN A 1063 3.94 -17.33 -25.76
N ALA A 1064 3.39 -17.78 -24.63
CA ALA A 1064 2.42 -18.87 -24.61
C ALA A 1064 1.17 -18.53 -25.43
N LEU A 1065 0.69 -17.28 -25.34
CA LEU A 1065 -0.41 -16.78 -26.14
C LEU A 1065 -0.06 -16.73 -27.62
N PHE A 1066 0.98 -15.99 -28.04
CA PHE A 1066 1.32 -15.88 -29.45
C PHE A 1066 1.66 -17.22 -30.11
N ALA A 1067 2.39 -18.10 -29.40
CA ALA A 1067 2.71 -19.44 -29.89
C ALA A 1067 1.45 -20.28 -30.18
N SER A 1068 0.38 -20.09 -29.40
CA SER A 1068 -0.90 -20.79 -29.58
C SER A 1068 -1.68 -20.34 -30.83
N PHE A 1069 -1.32 -19.19 -31.42
CA PHE A 1069 -1.96 -18.62 -32.61
C PHE A 1069 -1.00 -18.53 -33.82
N LEU A 1070 0.08 -19.31 -33.82
CA LEU A 1070 0.93 -19.45 -35.00
C LEU A 1070 0.22 -20.26 -36.09
N THR A 1071 0.31 -19.77 -37.32
CA THR A 1071 -0.19 -20.48 -38.50
C THR A 1071 0.90 -21.36 -39.11
N ASP A 1072 0.52 -22.34 -39.94
CA ASP A 1072 1.48 -23.07 -40.79
C ASP A 1072 2.04 -22.21 -41.95
N THR A 1073 1.75 -20.91 -41.99
CA THR A 1073 2.19 -20.00 -43.07
C THR A 1073 3.55 -19.41 -42.71
N PRO A 1074 4.62 -19.73 -43.46
CA PRO A 1074 5.91 -19.09 -43.26
C PRO A 1074 5.84 -17.60 -43.57
N TYR A 1075 6.57 -16.79 -42.81
CA TYR A 1075 6.76 -15.37 -43.13
C TYR A 1075 7.50 -15.24 -44.46
N VAL A 1076 6.99 -14.39 -45.37
CA VAL A 1076 7.61 -14.13 -46.67
C VAL A 1076 8.29 -12.78 -46.62
N THR A 1077 9.62 -12.78 -46.68
CA THR A 1077 10.43 -11.57 -46.55
C THR A 1077 10.12 -10.54 -47.64
N THR A 1078 10.20 -9.25 -47.29
CA THR A 1078 9.91 -8.13 -48.21
C THR A 1078 10.81 -8.13 -49.44
N ALA A 1079 12.04 -8.63 -49.34
CA ALA A 1079 12.93 -8.77 -50.48
C ALA A 1079 12.49 -9.86 -51.48
N ALA A 1080 11.84 -10.95 -51.02
CA ALA A 1080 11.28 -11.99 -51.87
C ALA A 1080 10.10 -11.49 -52.75
N THR A 1081 9.35 -10.49 -52.29
CA THR A 1081 8.24 -9.91 -53.07
C THR A 1081 8.71 -8.98 -54.20
N THR A 1082 9.88 -8.35 -54.07
CA THR A 1082 10.44 -7.47 -55.13
C THR A 1082 11.13 -8.22 -56.27
N GLY A 1083 11.45 -9.51 -56.11
CA GLY A 1083 12.10 -10.36 -57.12
C GLY A 1083 11.16 -10.99 -58.16
N SER A 1084 9.86 -10.65 -58.17
CA SER A 1084 8.83 -11.31 -58.99
C SER A 1084 8.07 -10.40 -59.96
N ASN A 1085 8.73 -9.36 -60.50
CA ASN A 1085 8.22 -8.56 -61.64
C ASN A 1085 9.14 -8.60 -62.86
#